data_AF-A0A498M6Q7-F1
#
_entry.id   AF-A0A498M6Q7-F1
#
_cell.length_a   1.000
_cell.length_b   1.000
_cell.length_c   1.000
_cell.angle_alpha   90.00
_cell.angle_beta   90.00
_cell.angle_gamma   90.00
#
_symmetry.space_group_name_H-M   'P 1'
#
loop_
_entity.id
_entity.type
_entity.pdbx_description
1 polymer ?
#
loop_
_entity_poly.entity_id
_entity_poly.type
_entity_poly.pdbx_seq_one_letter_code
_entity_poly.pdbx_strand_id
1 'polypeptide(L)'
;MCVEFLVALGAAILTIVAMPHFDIVTNVMILNSVSILSAVFQVVAQCLAKERKRFIIPPLCSIVLIITGFVLFVINYLVFESSLETKISVGLAIVGAICVSVNWWENYSTLFAGSFLEDISRDIAQSRNVVCIISSLIRILVTSAVVAAYVPLSGQEWKSVKLVFETVVVSLVAIQLISSALCHWFAVVACKMHALRRCFILPMYLASITVLAVFLVPVMVRLPESNQNFTCLENFQPESSDEWLRLMLNDAIKTLNARDIVVHMNIGGLACLGCSALSWWLGLVLSTVYVWYLKIHRIERTQDLFVRRTYEGAFMEQSMLLNARFEIRKKIKNLSPKETIKVFLCATMWHETYDEMMKIIISMFRLDKYRPKTMEQSNVKNDVEFEFHIYFDDAFKNVDNRRHANEYAEILVDVIKEVYIIFSEEDPCMFKPKAAPPPQKIINTPYGGRLEYTLPKGNLMMVHLKDKTLIRHKKRWSQIMYMYYILGWRLNRQYFKEFEESKELDTLNERLKKESENTYVLALDGDTDFQPAAVMLLIDRLKLYPEVGAACGRIHPTGTGPMVWYQKFEYAVGHWLQKTAEHVFGCVLCSPGCFSLFRGAALMDDNVMKRYTTKATEASHHVQYDQGEDRWLCTLMLQQGWRVEYNAASDAYTNAPQDFKEFYNQRRRWGPSTMANTIDLLGSGELTSQKNSSISKPYILYQIISMAASILGPATVCLMISGSFVFIFKMDKNVALVLAIAPPTIYLILCFKLKSDTQITIAGIMSAIYAFLMAGAILSIIGDLVLQQTFLTPSGLFLISMVALYIITAALHPQEFSLVVYGFLYFICIPSGYLLLTIYSIVNMNNVSWGTRESGGQAKTTAVDTIKKKIMNATCCKCPCLETEEQSEEIIPAETIPQREPEDKLIPHENAWIKHLQMKFPWDEYTLPSDEMDFWEELRKKYLEPLKENKEQQEKIASDLKELRNRVTLVFFFCNALWLAATFFLQAIGETVSIKIPKVYPNGTLATTEMFFIDPIALMFLLGFALLLVIQFVAMLYHRIYTVIHFVAYSDTEFKSYRKKSRRVVQTSHSNHQQETQPDSHHQTMP
;
A
#
# COMPACT_ATOMS: atom_id res chain seq x y z
N MET A 1 -11.46 -0.14 -38.12
CA MET A 1 -12.28 0.98 -38.67
C MET A 1 -13.57 0.51 -39.29
N CYS A 2 -13.57 -0.30 -40.36
CA CYS A 2 -14.82 -0.74 -41.01
C CYS A 2 -15.80 -1.45 -40.06
N VAL A 3 -15.27 -2.28 -39.15
CA VAL A 3 -16.07 -2.91 -38.09
C VAL A 3 -16.70 -1.86 -37.16
N GLU A 4 -15.95 -0.83 -36.76
CA GLU A 4 -16.48 0.24 -35.90
C GLU A 4 -17.56 1.06 -36.59
N PHE A 5 -17.41 1.32 -37.89
CA PHE A 5 -18.44 1.96 -38.70
C PHE A 5 -19.72 1.12 -38.74
N LEU A 6 -19.60 -0.18 -39.02
CA LEU A 6 -20.74 -1.11 -39.10
C LEU A 6 -21.47 -1.21 -37.75
N VAL A 7 -20.71 -1.31 -36.64
CA VAL A 7 -21.28 -1.36 -35.29
C VAL A 7 -21.96 -0.04 -34.94
N ALA A 8 -21.34 1.11 -35.24
CA ALA A 8 -21.92 2.43 -34.98
C ALA A 8 -23.22 2.64 -35.77
N LEU A 9 -23.23 2.24 -37.05
CA LEU A 9 -24.40 2.30 -37.91
C LEU A 9 -25.51 1.39 -37.40
N GLY A 10 -25.18 0.13 -37.07
CA GLY A 10 -26.13 -0.84 -36.52
C GLY A 10 -26.74 -0.39 -35.19
N ALA A 11 -25.92 0.16 -34.29
CA ALA A 11 -26.38 0.70 -33.01
C ALA A 11 -27.31 1.89 -33.22
N ALA A 12 -26.93 2.85 -34.08
CA ALA A 12 -27.74 4.03 -34.37
C ALA A 12 -29.08 3.65 -35.03
N ILE A 13 -29.08 2.73 -36.02
CA ILE A 13 -30.31 2.24 -36.64
C ILE A 13 -31.20 1.54 -35.63
N LEU A 14 -30.64 0.66 -34.79
CA LEU A 14 -31.42 -0.06 -33.79
C LEU A 14 -32.04 0.90 -32.77
N THR A 15 -31.26 1.80 -32.16
CA THR A 15 -31.73 2.63 -31.05
C THR A 15 -32.50 3.88 -31.47
N ILE A 16 -32.12 4.52 -32.58
CA ILE A 16 -32.73 5.81 -33.01
C ILE A 16 -33.87 5.57 -34.00
N VAL A 17 -33.74 4.58 -34.90
CA VAL A 17 -34.72 4.38 -35.97
C VAL A 17 -35.73 3.30 -35.63
N ALA A 18 -35.30 2.13 -35.13
CA ALA A 18 -36.21 0.99 -34.93
C ALA A 18 -36.91 0.98 -33.56
N MET A 19 -36.19 1.18 -32.46
CA MET A 19 -36.73 1.10 -31.09
C MET A 19 -37.91 2.05 -30.78
N PRO A 20 -38.01 3.27 -31.33
CA PRO A 20 -39.18 4.14 -31.09
C PRO A 20 -40.52 3.53 -31.50
N HIS A 21 -40.50 2.53 -32.39
CA HIS A 21 -41.70 1.85 -32.89
C HIS A 21 -42.08 0.60 -32.08
N PHE A 22 -41.34 0.24 -31.03
CA PHE A 22 -41.60 -0.96 -30.22
C PHE A 22 -41.94 -0.63 -28.76
N ASP A 23 -42.55 -1.60 -28.07
CA ASP A 23 -42.85 -1.49 -26.65
C ASP A 23 -41.59 -1.64 -25.77
N ILE A 24 -41.70 -1.20 -24.52
CA ILE A 24 -40.59 -1.20 -23.55
C ILE A 24 -40.06 -2.63 -23.29
N VAL A 25 -40.92 -3.65 -23.28
CA VAL A 25 -40.49 -5.04 -23.04
C VAL A 25 -39.63 -5.53 -24.20
N THR A 26 -40.09 -5.29 -25.42
CA THR A 26 -39.36 -5.62 -26.64
C THR A 26 -38.05 -4.85 -26.73
N ASN A 27 -38.05 -3.55 -26.45
CA ASN A 27 -36.86 -2.69 -26.48
C ASN A 27 -35.78 -3.10 -25.46
N VAL A 28 -36.17 -3.48 -24.23
CA VAL A 28 -35.20 -3.93 -23.22
C VAL A 28 -34.63 -5.32 -23.59
N MET A 29 -35.48 -6.22 -24.10
CA MET A 29 -35.08 -7.62 -24.30
C MET A 29 -34.38 -7.88 -25.64
N ILE A 30 -34.66 -7.10 -26.70
CA ILE A 30 -33.98 -7.23 -28.00
C ILE A 30 -32.47 -6.95 -27.88
N LEU A 31 -32.05 -6.12 -26.91
CA LEU A 31 -30.63 -5.86 -26.64
C LEU A 31 -29.85 -7.15 -26.33
N ASN A 32 -30.49 -8.15 -25.71
CA ASN A 32 -29.86 -9.43 -25.38
C ASN A 32 -29.54 -10.30 -26.62
N SER A 33 -30.24 -10.06 -27.74
CA SER A 33 -30.07 -10.80 -29.00
C SER A 33 -28.73 -10.50 -29.70
N VAL A 34 -28.09 -9.39 -29.35
CA VAL A 34 -26.80 -8.92 -29.89
C VAL A 34 -25.64 -9.89 -29.59
N SER A 35 -25.85 -10.90 -28.73
CA SER A 35 -24.88 -11.96 -28.45
C SER A 35 -24.73 -13.02 -29.56
N ILE A 36 -25.59 -13.01 -30.59
CA ILE A 36 -25.67 -14.07 -31.64
C ILE A 36 -24.32 -14.40 -32.30
N LEU A 37 -23.60 -13.40 -32.82
CA LEU A 37 -22.35 -13.65 -33.54
C LEU A 37 -21.22 -14.05 -32.59
N SER A 38 -21.24 -13.57 -31.35
CA SER A 38 -20.32 -14.05 -30.31
C SER A 38 -20.54 -15.54 -30.01
N ALA A 39 -21.80 -16.01 -29.95
CA ALA A 39 -22.10 -17.43 -29.79
C ALA A 39 -21.63 -18.25 -31.00
N VAL A 40 -21.82 -17.75 -32.23
CA VAL A 40 -21.30 -18.40 -33.45
C VAL A 40 -19.78 -18.50 -33.42
N PHE A 41 -19.06 -17.42 -33.11
CA PHE A 41 -17.60 -17.44 -33.02
C PHE A 41 -17.10 -18.37 -31.91
N GLN A 42 -17.81 -18.50 -30.79
CA GLN A 42 -17.48 -19.49 -29.76
C GLN A 42 -17.58 -20.92 -30.27
N VAL A 43 -18.63 -21.26 -31.04
CA VAL A 43 -18.76 -22.61 -31.63
C VAL A 43 -17.63 -22.87 -32.61
N VAL A 44 -17.37 -21.93 -33.54
CA VAL A 44 -16.31 -22.05 -34.55
C VAL A 44 -14.93 -22.21 -33.89
N ALA A 45 -14.60 -21.35 -32.92
CA ALA A 45 -13.33 -21.40 -32.22
C ALA A 45 -13.13 -22.71 -31.44
N GLN A 46 -14.20 -23.28 -30.87
CA GLN A 46 -14.12 -24.56 -30.16
C GLN A 46 -14.03 -25.76 -31.10
N CYS A 47 -14.63 -25.70 -32.30
CA CYS A 47 -14.47 -26.72 -33.34
C CYS A 47 -13.03 -26.76 -33.87
N LEU A 48 -12.36 -25.60 -33.98
CA LEU A 48 -10.95 -25.51 -34.40
C LEU A 48 -9.98 -25.95 -33.30
N ALA A 49 -10.35 -25.80 -32.02
CA ALA A 49 -9.51 -26.20 -30.88
C ALA A 49 -9.57 -27.71 -30.62
N LYS A 50 -8.52 -28.45 -31.03
CA LYS A 50 -8.41 -29.93 -30.93
C LYS A 50 -8.67 -30.54 -29.52
N GLU A 51 -8.65 -29.77 -28.43
CA GLU A 51 -8.70 -30.29 -27.05
C GLU A 51 -9.99 -29.99 -26.25
N ARG A 52 -10.96 -29.20 -26.74
CA ARG A 52 -12.10 -28.74 -25.89
C ARG A 52 -13.50 -28.96 -26.48
N LYS A 53 -14.04 -30.17 -26.38
CA LYS A 53 -15.45 -30.47 -26.77
C LYS A 53 -16.52 -30.13 -25.70
N ARG A 54 -16.13 -29.83 -24.44
CA ARG A 54 -17.07 -29.74 -23.30
C ARG A 54 -17.90 -28.45 -23.20
N PHE A 55 -17.54 -27.37 -23.92
CA PHE A 55 -18.22 -26.06 -23.85
C PHE A 55 -18.96 -25.68 -25.15
N ILE A 56 -19.17 -26.63 -26.05
CA ILE A 56 -19.81 -26.39 -27.36
C ILE A 56 -21.34 -26.32 -27.22
N ILE A 57 -21.91 -27.10 -26.31
CA ILE A 57 -23.36 -27.22 -26.12
C ILE A 57 -24.01 -25.88 -25.71
N PRO A 58 -23.51 -25.12 -24.71
CA PRO A 58 -24.14 -23.85 -24.32
C PRO A 58 -24.24 -22.79 -25.43
N PRO A 59 -23.18 -22.46 -26.20
CA PRO A 59 -23.30 -21.49 -27.30
C PRO A 59 -24.15 -22.02 -28.46
N LEU A 60 -24.18 -23.33 -28.72
CA LEU A 60 -25.10 -23.92 -29.70
C LEU A 60 -26.58 -23.70 -29.30
N CYS A 61 -26.92 -24.01 -28.04
CA CYS A 61 -28.26 -23.76 -27.50
C CYS A 61 -28.61 -22.26 -27.50
N SER A 62 -27.63 -21.39 -27.23
CA SER A 62 -27.80 -19.94 -27.30
C SER A 62 -28.21 -19.47 -28.70
N ILE A 63 -27.53 -19.96 -29.76
CA ILE A 63 -27.87 -19.61 -31.15
C ILE A 63 -29.32 -20.00 -31.47
N VAL A 64 -29.72 -21.23 -31.10
CA VAL A 64 -31.09 -21.71 -31.32
C VAL A 64 -32.10 -20.79 -30.63
N LEU A 65 -31.89 -20.47 -29.35
CA LEU A 65 -32.80 -19.62 -28.58
C LEU A 65 -32.88 -18.19 -29.13
N ILE A 66 -31.77 -17.60 -29.56
CA ILE A 66 -31.78 -16.25 -30.13
C ILE A 66 -32.54 -16.22 -31.47
N ILE A 67 -32.34 -17.23 -32.32
CA ILE A 67 -33.10 -17.37 -33.58
C ILE A 67 -34.58 -17.59 -33.29
N THR A 68 -34.93 -18.45 -32.33
CA THR A 68 -36.32 -18.63 -31.89
C THR A 68 -36.92 -17.32 -31.40
N GLY A 69 -36.18 -16.52 -30.63
CA GLY A 69 -36.60 -15.18 -30.20
C GLY A 69 -36.89 -14.24 -31.36
N PHE A 70 -36.03 -14.19 -32.38
CA PHE A 70 -36.29 -13.40 -33.59
C PHE A 70 -37.49 -13.88 -34.40
N VAL A 71 -37.68 -15.20 -34.53
CA VAL A 71 -38.85 -15.77 -35.22
C VAL A 71 -40.14 -15.39 -34.49
N LEU A 72 -40.17 -15.54 -33.16
CA LEU A 72 -41.32 -15.14 -32.34
C LEU A 72 -41.57 -13.63 -32.38
N PHE A 73 -40.52 -12.81 -32.41
CA PHE A 73 -40.61 -11.36 -32.59
C PHE A 73 -41.22 -10.98 -33.94
N VAL A 74 -40.77 -11.61 -35.03
CA VAL A 74 -41.34 -11.39 -36.37
C VAL A 74 -42.80 -11.82 -36.42
N ILE A 75 -43.14 -12.99 -35.88
CA ILE A 75 -44.55 -13.45 -35.79
C ILE A 75 -45.38 -12.45 -35.00
N ASN A 76 -44.87 -11.97 -33.86
CA ASN A 76 -45.60 -11.05 -32.99
C ASN A 76 -45.94 -9.73 -33.70
N TYR A 77 -45.01 -9.17 -34.48
CA TYR A 77 -45.21 -7.88 -35.14
C TYR A 77 -45.81 -7.97 -36.56
N LEU A 78 -45.64 -9.08 -37.28
CA LEU A 78 -46.22 -9.25 -38.61
C LEU A 78 -47.65 -9.80 -38.59
N VAL A 79 -48.01 -10.60 -37.60
CA VAL A 79 -49.34 -11.23 -37.50
C VAL A 79 -50.33 -10.34 -36.76
N PHE A 80 -49.88 -9.64 -35.71
CA PHE A 80 -50.76 -8.88 -34.82
C PHE A 80 -50.66 -7.36 -35.02
N GLU A 81 -49.83 -6.88 -35.95
CA GLU A 81 -49.67 -5.44 -36.26
C GLU A 81 -49.66 -5.19 -37.77
N SER A 82 -50.40 -4.18 -38.22
CA SER A 82 -50.71 -3.97 -39.65
C SER A 82 -49.96 -2.80 -40.31
N SER A 83 -49.26 -1.95 -39.56
CA SER A 83 -48.60 -0.76 -40.08
C SER A 83 -47.35 -1.06 -40.91
N LEU A 84 -47.18 -0.36 -42.03
CA LEU A 84 -46.03 -0.52 -42.93
C LEU A 84 -44.70 -0.10 -42.26
N GLU A 85 -44.75 0.95 -41.44
CA GLU A 85 -43.60 1.50 -40.71
C GLU A 85 -43.03 0.52 -39.68
N THR A 86 -43.90 -0.19 -38.95
CA THR A 86 -43.48 -1.21 -37.98
C THR A 86 -42.83 -2.41 -38.68
N LYS A 87 -43.31 -2.81 -39.86
CA LYS A 87 -42.71 -3.90 -40.65
C LYS A 87 -41.30 -3.58 -41.12
N ILE A 88 -41.06 -2.34 -41.57
CA ILE A 88 -39.73 -1.85 -41.95
C ILE A 88 -38.82 -1.81 -40.70
N SER A 89 -39.35 -1.32 -39.57
CA SER A 89 -38.62 -1.23 -38.31
C SER A 89 -38.20 -2.60 -37.76
N VAL A 90 -39.03 -3.64 -37.90
CA VAL A 90 -38.68 -5.03 -37.54
C VAL A 90 -37.46 -5.52 -38.33
N GLY A 91 -37.44 -5.27 -39.65
CA GLY A 91 -36.29 -5.63 -40.50
C GLY A 91 -35.02 -4.87 -40.10
N LEU A 92 -35.13 -3.56 -39.86
CA LEU A 92 -34.03 -2.72 -39.41
C LEU A 92 -33.50 -3.12 -38.02
N ALA A 93 -34.38 -3.58 -37.12
CA ALA A 93 -34.00 -4.03 -35.79
C ALA A 93 -33.14 -5.31 -35.83
N ILE A 94 -33.52 -6.28 -36.67
CA ILE A 94 -32.77 -7.53 -36.84
C ILE A 94 -31.40 -7.24 -37.46
N VAL A 95 -31.36 -6.45 -38.53
CA VAL A 95 -30.09 -6.05 -39.18
C VAL A 95 -29.21 -5.26 -38.21
N GLY A 96 -29.79 -4.29 -37.49
CA GLY A 96 -29.11 -3.51 -36.47
C GLY A 96 -28.48 -4.38 -35.38
N ALA A 97 -29.25 -5.33 -34.82
CA ALA A 97 -28.76 -6.25 -33.79
C ALA A 97 -27.61 -7.14 -34.27
N ILE A 98 -27.69 -7.64 -35.52
CA ILE A 98 -26.61 -8.43 -36.13
C ILE A 98 -25.36 -7.56 -36.36
N CYS A 99 -25.51 -6.33 -36.87
CA CYS A 99 -24.38 -5.42 -37.05
C CYS A 99 -23.67 -5.08 -35.73
N VAL A 100 -24.42 -4.85 -34.65
CA VAL A 100 -23.84 -4.60 -33.31
C VAL A 100 -23.12 -5.84 -32.78
N SER A 101 -23.60 -7.04 -33.08
CA SER A 101 -23.00 -8.30 -32.60
C SER A 101 -21.53 -8.51 -33.04
N VAL A 102 -21.10 -7.83 -34.11
CA VAL A 102 -19.71 -7.82 -34.60
C VAL A 102 -18.74 -7.16 -33.63
N ASN A 103 -19.22 -6.30 -32.72
CA ASN A 103 -18.40 -5.48 -31.84
C ASN A 103 -17.36 -6.23 -31.00
N TRP A 104 -17.61 -7.51 -30.66
CA TRP A 104 -16.74 -8.34 -29.82
C TRP A 104 -15.94 -9.39 -30.57
N TRP A 105 -15.80 -9.25 -31.90
CA TRP A 105 -15.02 -10.18 -32.73
C TRP A 105 -13.56 -10.37 -32.25
N GLU A 106 -12.91 -9.32 -31.73
CA GLU A 106 -11.53 -9.37 -31.24
C GLU A 106 -11.30 -10.45 -30.18
N ASN A 107 -12.33 -10.78 -29.40
CA ASN A 107 -12.29 -11.76 -28.31
C ASN A 107 -11.97 -13.19 -28.80
N TYR A 108 -12.20 -13.43 -30.09
CA TYR A 108 -11.98 -14.73 -30.73
C TYR A 108 -10.86 -14.68 -31.78
N SER A 109 -10.26 -13.50 -32.02
CA SER A 109 -9.24 -13.27 -33.06
C SER A 109 -8.03 -14.21 -32.94
N THR A 110 -7.55 -14.45 -31.71
CA THR A 110 -6.39 -15.31 -31.40
C THR A 110 -6.67 -16.81 -31.55
N LEU A 111 -7.92 -17.20 -31.79
CA LEU A 111 -8.33 -18.60 -31.98
C LEU A 111 -8.38 -18.99 -33.46
N PHE A 112 -8.38 -18.02 -34.37
CA PHE A 112 -8.27 -18.25 -35.81
C PHE A 112 -6.78 -18.34 -36.19
N ALA A 113 -6.32 -19.52 -36.59
CA ALA A 113 -4.93 -19.78 -37.00
C ALA A 113 -4.58 -19.23 -38.41
N GLY A 114 -5.06 -18.02 -38.73
CA GLY A 114 -4.75 -17.33 -39.98
C GLY A 114 -3.77 -16.18 -39.71
N SER A 115 -2.64 -16.15 -40.42
CA SER A 115 -1.57 -15.15 -40.26
C SER A 115 -2.10 -13.70 -40.28
N PHE A 116 -3.07 -13.41 -41.14
CA PHE A 116 -3.66 -12.08 -41.30
C PHE A 116 -4.34 -11.52 -40.03
N LEU A 117 -5.12 -12.34 -39.31
CA LEU A 117 -5.84 -11.87 -38.11
C LEU A 117 -4.92 -11.73 -36.90
N GLU A 118 -3.88 -12.56 -36.84
CA GLU A 118 -2.87 -12.52 -35.79
C GLU A 118 -2.01 -11.24 -35.88
N ASP A 119 -1.57 -10.88 -37.09
CA ASP A 119 -0.82 -9.65 -37.34
C ASP A 119 -1.66 -8.40 -37.00
N ILE A 120 -2.93 -8.34 -37.44
CA ILE A 120 -3.85 -7.23 -37.11
C ILE A 120 -4.07 -7.10 -35.60
N SER A 121 -4.24 -8.21 -34.89
CA SER A 121 -4.44 -8.21 -33.44
C SER A 121 -3.20 -7.66 -32.70
N ARG A 122 -1.99 -8.04 -33.16
CA ARG A 122 -0.72 -7.54 -32.63
C ARG A 122 -0.57 -6.04 -32.86
N ASP A 123 -0.87 -5.56 -34.06
CA ASP A 123 -0.73 -4.13 -34.42
C ASP A 123 -1.75 -3.26 -33.66
N ILE A 124 -2.98 -3.76 -33.46
CA ILE A 124 -3.99 -3.11 -32.61
C ILE A 124 -3.54 -3.06 -31.15
N ALA A 125 -2.86 -4.09 -30.65
CA ALA A 125 -2.34 -4.10 -29.28
C ALA A 125 -1.27 -3.01 -29.05
N GLN A 126 -0.41 -2.76 -30.05
CA GLN A 126 0.61 -1.71 -29.99
C GLN A 126 0.03 -0.29 -30.14
N SER A 127 -1.00 -0.12 -30.97
CA SER A 127 -1.59 1.20 -31.32
C SER A 127 -2.93 1.50 -30.61
N ARG A 128 -3.27 0.74 -29.56
CA ARG A 128 -4.60 0.69 -28.96
C ARG A 128 -5.20 2.06 -28.60
N ASN A 129 -4.41 2.96 -28.01
CA ASN A 129 -4.89 4.29 -27.61
C ASN A 129 -5.35 5.12 -28.81
N VAL A 130 -4.60 5.08 -29.91
CA VAL A 130 -4.92 5.81 -31.15
C VAL A 130 -6.16 5.22 -31.82
N VAL A 131 -6.25 3.89 -31.88
CA VAL A 131 -7.42 3.19 -32.43
C VAL A 131 -8.68 3.55 -31.65
N CYS A 132 -8.61 3.64 -30.32
CA CYS A 132 -9.75 4.06 -29.50
C CYS A 132 -10.19 5.50 -29.79
N ILE A 133 -9.26 6.45 -29.88
CA ILE A 133 -9.59 7.86 -30.18
C ILE A 133 -10.32 7.97 -31.52
N ILE A 134 -9.78 7.35 -32.57
CA ILE A 134 -10.38 7.44 -33.90
C ILE A 134 -11.71 6.67 -33.95
N SER A 135 -11.83 5.54 -33.25
CA SER A 135 -13.09 4.80 -33.13
C SER A 135 -14.19 5.66 -32.50
N SER A 136 -13.88 6.44 -31.46
CA SER A 136 -14.83 7.37 -30.84
C SER A 136 -15.28 8.46 -31.82
N LEU A 137 -14.36 9.03 -32.60
CA LEU A 137 -14.69 10.02 -33.63
C LEU A 137 -15.61 9.45 -34.72
N ILE A 138 -15.31 8.24 -35.21
CA ILE A 138 -16.14 7.56 -36.22
C ILE A 138 -17.56 7.33 -35.68
N ARG A 139 -17.69 6.86 -34.45
CA ARG A 139 -19.00 6.62 -33.81
C ARG A 139 -19.81 7.91 -33.73
N ILE A 140 -19.19 9.00 -33.27
CA ILE A 140 -19.85 10.32 -33.20
C ILE A 140 -20.33 10.74 -34.60
N LEU A 141 -19.45 10.69 -35.61
CA LEU A 141 -19.79 11.08 -36.98
C LEU A 141 -20.94 10.26 -37.56
N VAL A 142 -20.90 8.93 -37.41
CA VAL A 142 -21.92 8.02 -37.95
C VAL A 142 -23.26 8.23 -37.25
N THR A 143 -23.27 8.31 -35.91
CA THR A 143 -24.51 8.55 -35.17
C THR A 143 -25.11 9.92 -35.50
N SER A 144 -24.28 10.97 -35.59
CA SER A 144 -24.75 12.30 -36.02
C SER A 144 -25.33 12.28 -37.44
N ALA A 145 -24.71 11.55 -38.37
CA ALA A 145 -25.24 11.41 -39.73
C ALA A 145 -26.59 10.68 -39.76
N VAL A 146 -26.76 9.61 -38.97
CA VAL A 146 -28.04 8.88 -38.87
C VAL A 146 -29.13 9.77 -38.27
N VAL A 147 -28.84 10.52 -37.20
CA VAL A 147 -29.79 11.48 -36.63
C VAL A 147 -30.17 12.55 -37.64
N ALA A 148 -29.19 13.11 -38.36
CA ALA A 148 -29.42 14.15 -39.35
C ALA A 148 -30.25 13.66 -40.56
N ALA A 149 -30.14 12.38 -40.91
CA ALA A 149 -30.98 11.75 -41.92
C ALA A 149 -32.38 11.40 -41.39
N TYR A 150 -32.49 10.94 -40.14
CA TYR A 150 -33.75 10.48 -39.57
C TYR A 150 -34.73 11.61 -39.29
N VAL A 151 -34.28 12.74 -38.71
CA VAL A 151 -35.17 13.86 -38.32
C VAL A 151 -36.03 14.39 -39.49
N PRO A 152 -35.47 14.66 -40.69
CA PRO A 152 -36.27 15.03 -41.86
C PRO A 152 -37.16 13.89 -42.37
N LEU A 153 -36.68 12.64 -42.35
CA LEU A 153 -37.41 11.48 -42.85
C LEU A 153 -38.61 11.11 -41.96
N SER A 154 -38.54 11.40 -40.67
CA SER A 154 -39.64 11.20 -39.71
C SER A 154 -40.65 12.36 -39.70
N GLY A 155 -40.48 13.37 -40.56
CA GLY A 155 -41.38 14.54 -40.62
C GLY A 155 -41.29 15.48 -39.41
N GLN A 156 -40.20 15.42 -38.62
CA GLN A 156 -40.03 16.25 -37.42
C GLN A 156 -39.23 17.52 -37.71
N GLU A 157 -39.60 18.64 -37.07
CA GLU A 157 -38.84 19.89 -37.17
C GLU A 157 -37.61 19.89 -36.26
N TRP A 158 -36.48 20.37 -36.77
CA TRP A 158 -35.22 20.54 -36.02
C TRP A 158 -35.35 21.39 -34.75
N LYS A 159 -36.36 22.26 -34.69
CA LYS A 159 -36.65 23.12 -33.53
C LYS A 159 -37.09 22.32 -32.31
N SER A 160 -37.89 21.26 -32.52
CA SER A 160 -38.34 20.33 -31.48
C SER A 160 -37.18 19.50 -30.94
N VAL A 161 -36.24 19.10 -31.81
CA VAL A 161 -35.03 18.35 -31.42
C VAL A 161 -34.10 19.21 -30.56
N LYS A 162 -33.95 20.50 -30.89
CA LYS A 162 -33.06 21.43 -30.15
C LYS A 162 -33.54 21.71 -28.72
N LEU A 163 -34.86 21.84 -28.50
CA LEU A 163 -35.46 22.04 -27.18
C LEU A 163 -35.22 20.85 -26.24
N VAL A 164 -35.34 19.63 -26.76
CA VAL A 164 -35.10 18.38 -26.00
C VAL A 164 -33.60 18.20 -25.70
N PHE A 165 -32.73 18.68 -26.59
CA PHE A 165 -31.28 18.57 -26.47
C PHE A 165 -30.70 19.34 -25.28
N GLU A 166 -31.17 20.56 -25.02
CA GLU A 166 -30.53 21.46 -24.03
C GLU A 166 -30.73 21.01 -22.58
N THR A 167 -31.84 20.35 -22.22
CA THR A 167 -32.16 20.02 -20.82
C THR A 167 -32.16 18.52 -20.53
N VAL A 168 -32.76 17.71 -21.42
CA VAL A 168 -32.96 16.27 -21.19
C VAL A 168 -31.75 15.47 -21.66
N VAL A 169 -31.22 15.77 -22.84
CA VAL A 169 -30.07 15.03 -23.39
C VAL A 169 -28.80 15.27 -22.56
N VAL A 170 -28.51 16.51 -22.14
CA VAL A 170 -27.34 16.81 -21.29
C VAL A 170 -27.41 16.06 -19.96
N SER A 171 -28.59 16.05 -19.32
CA SER A 171 -28.80 15.34 -18.06
C SER A 171 -28.69 13.82 -18.21
N LEU A 172 -29.29 13.24 -19.26
CA LEU A 172 -29.17 11.81 -19.56
C LEU A 172 -27.75 11.41 -19.95
N VAL A 173 -27.02 12.25 -20.68
CA VAL A 173 -25.61 12.04 -21.00
C VAL A 173 -24.77 12.07 -19.72
N ALA A 174 -25.00 13.02 -18.82
CA ALA A 174 -24.30 13.06 -17.54
C ALA A 174 -24.59 11.82 -16.69
N ILE A 175 -25.86 11.41 -16.57
CA ILE A 175 -26.27 10.18 -15.87
C ILE A 175 -25.62 8.96 -16.52
N GLN A 176 -25.62 8.87 -17.85
CA GLN A 176 -25.02 7.75 -18.56
C GLN A 176 -23.51 7.70 -18.35
N LEU A 177 -22.80 8.84 -18.42
CA LEU A 177 -21.37 8.93 -18.17
C LEU A 177 -21.03 8.49 -16.74
N ILE A 178 -21.78 8.97 -15.74
CA ILE A 178 -21.57 8.62 -14.33
C ILE A 178 -21.87 7.14 -14.10
N SER A 179 -23.03 6.65 -14.55
CA SER A 179 -23.45 5.25 -14.43
C SER A 179 -22.42 4.32 -15.08
N SER A 180 -21.94 4.69 -16.26
CA SER A 180 -20.96 3.92 -17.00
C SER A 180 -19.58 3.91 -16.32
N ALA A 181 -19.14 5.04 -15.75
CA ALA A 181 -17.92 5.11 -14.96
C ALA A 181 -18.02 4.28 -13.67
N LEU A 182 -19.16 4.34 -12.97
CA LEU A 182 -19.43 3.54 -11.79
C LEU A 182 -19.46 2.05 -12.11
N CYS A 183 -20.15 1.66 -13.18
CA CYS A 183 -20.23 0.26 -13.62
C CYS A 183 -18.84 -0.30 -13.93
N HIS A 184 -18.02 0.46 -14.69
CA HIS A 184 -16.62 0.11 -14.91
C HIS A 184 -15.87 -0.06 -13.60
N TRP A 185 -15.99 0.89 -12.69
CA TRP A 185 -15.31 0.84 -11.40
C TRP A 185 -15.73 -0.40 -10.58
N PHE A 186 -17.03 -0.66 -10.44
CA PHE A 186 -17.54 -1.85 -9.74
C PHE A 186 -17.12 -3.15 -10.40
N ALA A 187 -17.11 -3.22 -11.73
CA ALA A 187 -16.60 -4.39 -12.45
C ALA A 187 -15.12 -4.63 -12.11
N VAL A 188 -14.28 -3.59 -12.16
CA VAL A 188 -12.86 -3.70 -11.78
C VAL A 188 -12.69 -4.15 -10.33
N VAL A 189 -13.47 -3.58 -9.42
CA VAL A 189 -13.46 -3.92 -7.99
C VAL A 189 -13.87 -5.39 -7.77
N ALA A 190 -14.96 -5.84 -8.37
CA ALA A 190 -15.44 -7.22 -8.27
C ALA A 190 -14.41 -8.24 -8.78
N CYS A 191 -13.65 -7.87 -9.82
CA CYS A 191 -12.58 -8.69 -10.37
C CYS A 191 -11.38 -8.76 -9.41
N LYS A 192 -10.96 -7.62 -8.85
CA LYS A 192 -9.89 -7.56 -7.85
C LYS A 192 -10.23 -8.36 -6.60
N MET A 193 -11.49 -8.34 -6.15
CA MET A 193 -11.98 -9.06 -4.96
C MET A 193 -12.23 -10.55 -5.18
N HIS A 194 -11.95 -11.10 -6.37
CA HIS A 194 -12.26 -12.49 -6.72
C HIS A 194 -13.77 -12.84 -6.63
N ALA A 195 -14.63 -11.82 -6.60
CA ALA A 195 -16.08 -11.91 -6.40
C ALA A 195 -16.86 -11.84 -7.73
N LEU A 196 -16.20 -12.14 -8.85
CA LEU A 196 -16.74 -12.06 -10.21
C LEU A 196 -18.15 -12.65 -10.34
N ARG A 197 -18.42 -13.80 -9.71
CA ARG A 197 -19.72 -14.48 -9.84
C ARG A 197 -20.88 -13.73 -9.18
N ARG A 198 -20.66 -13.23 -7.95
CA ARG A 198 -21.73 -12.64 -7.13
C ARG A 198 -21.88 -11.13 -7.34
N CYS A 199 -20.78 -10.43 -7.57
CA CYS A 199 -20.75 -8.97 -7.63
C CYS A 199 -20.65 -8.41 -9.04
N PHE A 200 -20.38 -9.25 -10.05
CA PHE A 200 -20.28 -8.82 -11.45
C PHE A 200 -21.27 -9.58 -12.35
N ILE A 201 -21.16 -10.91 -12.46
CA ILE A 201 -21.99 -11.69 -13.40
C ILE A 201 -23.47 -11.71 -12.99
N LEU A 202 -23.75 -11.99 -11.72
CA LEU A 202 -25.14 -12.08 -11.24
C LEU A 202 -25.92 -10.77 -11.41
N PRO A 203 -25.40 -9.59 -11.00
CA PRO A 203 -26.05 -8.32 -11.29
C PRO A 203 -26.29 -8.07 -12.79
N MET A 204 -25.31 -8.40 -13.65
CA MET A 204 -25.45 -8.22 -15.10
C MET A 204 -26.50 -9.15 -15.72
N TYR A 205 -26.68 -10.38 -15.21
CA TYR A 205 -27.76 -11.26 -15.67
C TYR A 205 -29.15 -10.84 -15.19
N LEU A 206 -29.24 -10.15 -14.05
CA LEU A 206 -30.50 -9.70 -13.47
C LEU A 206 -30.89 -8.29 -13.92
N ALA A 207 -29.99 -7.52 -14.53
CA ALA A 207 -30.22 -6.12 -14.83
C ALA A 207 -31.38 -5.91 -15.81
N SER A 208 -31.44 -6.62 -16.95
CA SER A 208 -32.58 -6.55 -17.88
C SER A 208 -33.92 -6.95 -17.24
N ILE A 209 -33.92 -7.93 -16.33
CA ILE A 209 -35.12 -8.34 -15.57
C ILE A 209 -35.53 -7.28 -14.55
N THR A 210 -34.55 -6.66 -13.89
CA THR A 210 -34.78 -5.63 -12.87
C THR A 210 -35.35 -4.36 -13.50
N VAL A 211 -34.79 -3.93 -14.64
CA VAL A 211 -35.33 -2.82 -15.43
C VAL A 211 -36.77 -3.11 -15.82
N LEU A 212 -37.06 -4.31 -16.34
CA LEU A 212 -38.41 -4.73 -16.67
C LEU A 212 -39.36 -4.70 -15.45
N ALA A 213 -38.91 -5.19 -14.29
CA ALA A 213 -39.70 -5.20 -13.06
C ALA A 213 -40.02 -3.78 -12.57
N VAL A 214 -39.07 -2.85 -12.64
CA VAL A 214 -39.28 -1.44 -12.26
C VAL A 214 -40.34 -0.78 -13.16
N PHE A 215 -40.37 -1.11 -14.44
CA PHE A 215 -41.37 -0.55 -15.37
C PHE A 215 -42.73 -1.26 -15.31
N LEU A 216 -42.80 -2.56 -15.02
CA LEU A 216 -44.07 -3.33 -15.04
C LEU A 216 -44.80 -3.38 -13.69
N VAL A 217 -44.08 -3.42 -12.55
CA VAL A 217 -44.70 -3.55 -11.21
C VAL A 217 -45.65 -2.37 -10.90
N PRO A 218 -45.29 -1.10 -11.16
CA PRO A 218 -46.21 0.01 -10.92
C PRO A 218 -47.44 0.01 -11.85
N VAL A 219 -47.33 -0.58 -13.05
CA VAL A 219 -48.43 -0.73 -14.01
C VAL A 219 -49.45 -1.75 -13.52
N MET A 220 -48.99 -2.90 -13.01
CA MET A 220 -49.88 -3.92 -12.43
C MET A 220 -50.58 -3.45 -11.15
N VAL A 221 -49.91 -2.65 -10.32
CA VAL A 221 -50.49 -2.14 -9.07
C VAL A 221 -51.54 -1.04 -9.31
N ARG A 222 -51.56 -0.41 -10.50
CA ARG A 222 -52.47 0.71 -10.84
C ARG A 222 -53.65 0.36 -11.75
N LEU A 223 -53.78 -0.87 -12.23
CA LEU A 223 -54.96 -1.33 -12.99
C LEU A 223 -56.11 -1.66 -12.00
N PRO A 224 -57.18 -0.87 -11.90
CA PRO A 224 -58.38 -1.26 -11.15
C PRO A 224 -59.25 -2.13 -12.06
N GLU A 225 -59.82 -3.19 -11.49
CA GLU A 225 -60.80 -4.04 -12.16
C GLU A 225 -62.07 -3.24 -12.54
N SER A 226 -62.57 -3.52 -13.75
CA SER A 226 -63.96 -3.34 -14.21
C SER A 226 -64.41 -1.97 -14.79
N ASN A 227 -64.76 -2.03 -16.09
CA ASN A 227 -65.83 -1.32 -16.79
C ASN A 227 -66.26 0.05 -16.24
N GLN A 228 -65.72 1.13 -16.79
CA GLN A 228 -66.48 2.34 -17.12
C GLN A 228 -65.71 3.20 -18.12
N ASN A 229 -66.39 3.67 -19.17
CA ASN A 229 -65.90 4.71 -20.06
C ASN A 229 -65.52 5.94 -19.23
N PHE A 230 -64.24 6.26 -19.13
CA PHE A 230 -63.80 7.52 -18.50
C PHE A 230 -62.89 8.30 -19.42
N THR A 231 -63.51 9.27 -20.09
CA THR A 231 -62.93 10.57 -20.40
C THR A 231 -62.50 11.24 -19.09
N CYS A 232 -61.24 11.04 -18.68
CA CYS A 232 -60.62 11.82 -17.60
C CYS A 232 -59.20 12.19 -18.02
N LEU A 233 -59.10 12.93 -19.12
CA LEU A 233 -57.84 13.48 -19.60
C LEU A 233 -58.07 14.93 -20.01
N GLU A 234 -58.50 15.80 -19.08
CA GLU A 234 -58.54 17.23 -19.40
C GLU A 234 -58.32 18.21 -18.25
N ASN A 235 -58.35 17.84 -16.97
CA ASN A 235 -58.16 18.83 -15.91
C ASN A 235 -57.30 18.31 -14.75
N PHE A 236 -55.98 18.45 -14.83
CA PHE A 236 -55.12 18.52 -13.63
C PHE A 236 -53.81 19.27 -13.98
N GLN A 237 -53.71 20.53 -13.54
CA GLN A 237 -52.45 21.29 -13.50
C GLN A 237 -51.59 20.84 -12.30
N PRO A 238 -50.26 20.67 -12.45
CA PRO A 238 -49.40 20.19 -11.35
C PRO A 238 -48.59 21.30 -10.67
N GLU A 239 -48.45 21.20 -9.35
CA GLU A 239 -47.40 21.83 -8.54
C GLU A 239 -46.59 20.71 -7.84
N SER A 240 -45.25 20.75 -7.98
CA SER A 240 -44.20 19.96 -7.29
C SER A 240 -43.54 18.76 -7.99
N SER A 241 -42.28 18.51 -7.59
CA SER A 241 -41.17 17.75 -8.19
C SER A 241 -41.34 16.23 -8.42
N ASP A 242 -42.55 15.68 -8.24
CA ASP A 242 -42.87 14.26 -8.52
C ASP A 242 -43.27 14.03 -10.00
N GLU A 243 -43.06 15.03 -10.84
CA GLU A 243 -43.56 15.15 -12.20
C GLU A 243 -42.88 14.17 -13.18
N TRP A 244 -41.55 13.99 -13.10
CA TRP A 244 -40.81 13.19 -14.08
C TRP A 244 -41.09 11.69 -13.97
N LEU A 245 -41.15 11.14 -12.75
CA LEU A 245 -41.43 9.72 -12.54
C LEU A 245 -42.87 9.37 -12.93
N ARG A 246 -43.83 10.27 -12.64
CA ARG A 246 -45.23 10.13 -13.11
C ARG A 246 -45.37 10.28 -14.62
N LEU A 247 -44.67 11.21 -15.24
CA LEU A 247 -44.65 11.38 -16.70
C LEU A 247 -44.06 10.14 -17.39
N MET A 248 -42.92 9.64 -16.91
CA MET A 248 -42.31 8.39 -17.39
C MET A 248 -43.23 7.19 -17.20
N LEU A 249 -43.90 7.08 -16.05
CA LEU A 249 -44.83 5.98 -15.80
C LEU A 249 -46.05 6.05 -16.72
N ASN A 250 -46.58 7.25 -16.94
CA ASN A 250 -47.71 7.48 -17.84
C ASN A 250 -47.32 7.19 -19.30
N ASP A 251 -46.12 7.56 -19.72
CA ASP A 251 -45.61 7.21 -21.06
C ASP A 251 -45.39 5.70 -21.18
N ALA A 252 -44.81 5.04 -20.17
CA ALA A 252 -44.67 3.59 -20.16
C ALA A 252 -46.02 2.86 -20.24
N ILE A 253 -47.01 3.31 -19.46
CA ILE A 253 -48.39 2.80 -19.48
C ILE A 253 -49.02 3.05 -20.86
N LYS A 254 -48.83 4.24 -21.46
CA LYS A 254 -49.32 4.53 -22.81
C LYS A 254 -48.67 3.64 -23.87
N THR A 255 -47.37 3.42 -23.82
CA THR A 255 -46.67 2.55 -24.79
C THR A 255 -47.09 1.08 -24.65
N LEU A 256 -47.31 0.60 -23.42
CA LEU A 256 -47.83 -0.74 -23.15
C LEU A 256 -49.32 -0.88 -23.58
N ASN A 257 -50.15 0.13 -23.30
CA ASN A 257 -51.58 0.15 -23.62
C ASN A 257 -51.90 0.60 -25.06
N ALA A 258 -50.91 1.06 -25.83
CA ALA A 258 -51.09 1.39 -27.25
C ALA A 258 -51.08 0.15 -28.15
N ARG A 259 -50.67 -1.02 -27.64
CA ARG A 259 -50.67 -2.26 -28.43
C ARG A 259 -52.03 -2.94 -28.37
N ASP A 260 -52.57 -3.23 -29.56
CA ASP A 260 -53.83 -3.94 -29.77
C ASP A 260 -53.86 -5.30 -29.03
N ILE A 261 -52.69 -5.96 -28.91
CA ILE A 261 -52.51 -7.23 -28.18
C ILE A 261 -52.78 -7.09 -26.68
N VAL A 262 -52.36 -5.97 -26.08
CA VAL A 262 -52.53 -5.69 -24.64
C VAL A 262 -53.94 -5.17 -24.36
N VAL A 263 -54.49 -4.35 -25.26
CA VAL A 263 -55.85 -3.80 -25.19
C VAL A 263 -56.92 -4.89 -25.34
N HIS A 264 -56.74 -5.83 -26.28
CA HIS A 264 -57.69 -6.93 -26.52
C HIS A 264 -57.34 -8.24 -25.79
N MET A 265 -56.34 -8.23 -24.89
CA MET A 265 -55.88 -9.40 -24.13
C MET A 265 -55.71 -10.66 -25.01
N ASN A 266 -55.07 -10.51 -26.18
CA ASN A 266 -54.86 -11.64 -27.07
C ASN A 266 -53.78 -12.57 -26.49
N ILE A 267 -54.23 -13.66 -25.86
CA ILE A 267 -53.39 -14.64 -25.15
C ILE A 267 -52.23 -15.12 -26.02
N GLY A 268 -52.46 -15.31 -27.33
CA GLY A 268 -51.43 -15.74 -28.27
C GLY A 268 -50.29 -14.72 -28.46
N GLY A 269 -50.62 -13.44 -28.58
CA GLY A 269 -49.64 -12.36 -28.74
C GLY A 269 -48.84 -12.11 -27.47
N LEU A 270 -49.49 -12.15 -26.30
CA LEU A 270 -48.82 -11.98 -25.01
C LEU A 270 -47.88 -13.16 -24.70
N ALA A 271 -48.28 -14.39 -25.05
CA ALA A 271 -47.41 -15.57 -24.95
C ALA A 271 -46.20 -15.46 -25.89
N CYS A 272 -46.38 -14.99 -27.13
CA CYS A 272 -45.27 -14.76 -28.07
C CYS A 272 -44.29 -13.69 -27.56
N LEU A 273 -44.79 -12.61 -26.96
CA LEU A 273 -43.97 -11.55 -26.37
C LEU A 273 -43.16 -12.08 -25.17
N GLY A 274 -43.80 -12.81 -24.24
CA GLY A 274 -43.10 -13.40 -23.09
C GLY A 274 -42.06 -14.45 -23.50
N CYS A 275 -42.39 -15.32 -24.45
CA CYS A 275 -41.49 -16.35 -24.94
C CYS A 275 -40.30 -15.78 -25.72
N SER A 276 -40.49 -14.73 -26.53
CA SER A 276 -39.39 -14.05 -27.22
C SER A 276 -38.43 -13.36 -26.24
N ALA A 277 -38.97 -12.65 -25.24
CA ALA A 277 -38.20 -12.04 -24.16
C ALA A 277 -37.36 -13.06 -23.37
N LEU A 278 -37.97 -14.17 -22.96
CA LEU A 278 -37.29 -15.24 -22.23
C LEU A 278 -36.20 -15.90 -23.10
N SER A 279 -36.48 -16.10 -24.39
CA SER A 279 -35.53 -16.73 -25.33
C SER A 279 -34.28 -15.89 -25.51
N TRP A 280 -34.41 -14.57 -25.66
CA TRP A 280 -33.25 -13.68 -25.77
C TRP A 280 -32.45 -13.57 -24.48
N TRP A 281 -33.12 -13.49 -23.32
CA TRP A 281 -32.43 -13.49 -22.02
C TRP A 281 -31.64 -14.79 -21.79
N LEU A 282 -32.27 -15.95 -21.99
CA LEU A 282 -31.61 -17.25 -21.84
C LEU A 282 -30.49 -17.44 -22.87
N GLY A 283 -30.70 -16.94 -24.09
CA GLY A 283 -29.70 -16.88 -25.15
C GLY A 283 -28.43 -16.14 -24.70
N LEU A 284 -28.57 -14.94 -24.14
CA LEU A 284 -27.43 -14.17 -23.61
C LEU A 284 -26.72 -14.95 -22.49
N VAL A 285 -27.46 -15.42 -21.47
CA VAL A 285 -26.88 -16.16 -20.32
C VAL A 285 -26.07 -17.37 -20.78
N LEU A 286 -26.58 -18.13 -21.75
CA LEU A 286 -25.89 -19.31 -22.27
C LEU A 286 -24.64 -18.95 -23.09
N SER A 287 -24.69 -17.85 -23.87
CA SER A 287 -23.53 -17.35 -24.62
C SER A 287 -22.39 -16.86 -23.72
N THR A 288 -22.71 -16.41 -22.50
CA THR A 288 -21.74 -15.84 -21.54
C THR A 288 -21.47 -16.75 -20.35
N VAL A 289 -22.05 -17.96 -20.30
CA VAL A 289 -21.90 -18.87 -19.16
C VAL A 289 -20.44 -19.27 -18.90
N TYR A 290 -19.59 -19.20 -19.93
CA TYR A 290 -18.15 -19.47 -19.78
C TYR A 290 -17.48 -18.48 -18.82
N VAL A 291 -17.97 -17.24 -18.72
CA VAL A 291 -17.46 -16.19 -17.82
C VAL A 291 -17.61 -16.64 -16.36
N TRP A 292 -18.68 -17.38 -16.04
CA TRP A 292 -18.92 -17.95 -14.71
C TRP A 292 -17.81 -18.91 -14.24
N TYR A 293 -17.18 -19.60 -15.20
CA TYR A 293 -16.15 -20.60 -14.96
C TYR A 293 -14.72 -20.07 -15.16
N LEU A 294 -14.53 -18.78 -15.43
CA LEU A 294 -13.21 -18.15 -15.50
C LEU A 294 -12.49 -18.29 -14.15
N LYS A 295 -11.23 -18.73 -14.23
CA LYS A 295 -10.29 -18.70 -13.10
C LYS A 295 -9.39 -17.50 -13.34
N ILE A 296 -9.63 -16.43 -12.59
CA ILE A 296 -8.83 -15.21 -12.61
C ILE A 296 -7.71 -15.37 -11.56
N HIS A 297 -6.56 -14.75 -11.78
CA HIS A 297 -5.50 -14.65 -10.78
C HIS A 297 -5.80 -13.54 -9.77
N ARG A 298 -5.16 -13.59 -8.59
CA ARG A 298 -5.31 -12.56 -7.55
C ARG A 298 -4.89 -11.20 -8.12
N ILE A 299 -5.80 -10.21 -8.10
CA ILE A 299 -5.57 -8.82 -8.53
C ILE A 299 -5.12 -8.73 -10.00
N GLU A 300 -5.74 -9.52 -10.88
CA GLU A 300 -5.51 -9.46 -12.32
C GLU A 300 -5.94 -8.09 -12.88
N ARG A 301 -5.15 -7.50 -13.80
CA ARG A 301 -5.42 -6.17 -14.33
C ARG A 301 -6.65 -6.23 -15.25
N THR A 302 -7.50 -5.20 -15.23
CA THR A 302 -8.69 -5.09 -16.07
C THR A 302 -8.40 -5.29 -17.56
N GLN A 303 -7.24 -4.82 -18.02
CA GLN A 303 -6.75 -4.98 -19.40
C GLN A 303 -6.49 -6.43 -19.80
N ASP A 304 -6.22 -7.30 -18.82
CA ASP A 304 -6.01 -8.73 -19.03
C ASP A 304 -7.33 -9.50 -18.95
N LEU A 305 -8.35 -8.91 -18.31
CA LEU A 305 -9.68 -9.48 -18.21
C LEU A 305 -10.59 -9.17 -19.41
N PHE A 306 -10.55 -7.93 -19.91
CA PHE A 306 -11.36 -7.48 -21.04
C PHE A 306 -10.50 -7.29 -22.29
N VAL A 307 -11.07 -7.53 -23.47
CA VAL A 307 -10.35 -7.35 -24.75
C VAL A 307 -10.23 -5.86 -25.09
N ARG A 308 -11.36 -5.16 -25.01
CA ARG A 308 -11.48 -3.72 -25.29
C ARG A 308 -11.54 -2.91 -24.00
N ARG A 309 -10.94 -1.72 -24.02
CA ARG A 309 -10.96 -0.78 -22.88
C ARG A 309 -12.27 0.00 -22.76
N THR A 310 -12.94 0.22 -23.89
CA THR A 310 -14.21 0.94 -23.99
C THR A 310 -15.37 -0.06 -24.01
N TYR A 311 -16.49 0.31 -23.38
CA TYR A 311 -17.76 -0.39 -23.49
C TYR A 311 -18.70 0.38 -24.42
N GLU A 312 -19.76 -0.29 -24.86
CA GLU A 312 -20.82 0.35 -25.65
C GLU A 312 -21.85 0.97 -24.71
N GLY A 313 -22.05 2.29 -24.81
CA GLY A 313 -22.95 3.02 -23.90
C GLY A 313 -24.38 2.50 -23.96
N ALA A 314 -24.90 2.26 -25.17
CA ALA A 314 -26.26 1.75 -25.38
C ALA A 314 -26.45 0.28 -24.99
N PHE A 315 -25.37 -0.49 -24.80
CA PHE A 315 -25.39 -1.93 -24.54
C PHE A 315 -24.43 -2.28 -23.39
N MET A 316 -24.52 -1.56 -22.27
CA MET A 316 -23.55 -1.67 -21.16
C MET A 316 -23.37 -3.11 -20.67
N GLU A 317 -24.47 -3.79 -20.36
CA GLU A 317 -24.50 -5.13 -19.77
C GLU A 317 -23.92 -6.17 -20.73
N GLN A 318 -24.40 -6.16 -21.98
CA GLN A 318 -23.94 -7.05 -23.03
C GLN A 318 -22.47 -6.77 -23.37
N SER A 319 -22.08 -5.50 -23.38
CA SER A 319 -20.70 -5.09 -23.61
C SER A 319 -19.75 -5.60 -22.55
N MET A 320 -20.12 -5.52 -21.27
CA MET A 320 -19.30 -6.05 -20.18
C MET A 320 -19.19 -7.58 -20.22
N LEU A 321 -20.28 -8.29 -20.47
CA LEU A 321 -20.26 -9.76 -20.49
C LEU A 321 -19.52 -10.33 -21.71
N LEU A 322 -19.77 -9.79 -22.91
CA LEU A 322 -19.22 -10.30 -24.17
C LEU A 322 -17.76 -9.86 -24.42
N ASN A 323 -17.31 -8.80 -23.76
CA ASN A 323 -15.92 -8.31 -23.84
C ASN A 323 -14.96 -9.05 -22.89
N ALA A 324 -15.46 -9.90 -21.98
CA ALA A 324 -14.62 -10.69 -21.09
C ALA A 324 -13.81 -11.73 -21.88
N ARG A 325 -12.48 -11.77 -21.70
CA ARG A 325 -11.58 -12.58 -22.52
C ARG A 325 -11.88 -14.07 -22.42
N PHE A 326 -12.19 -14.69 -23.55
CA PHE A 326 -12.40 -16.15 -23.64
C PHE A 326 -11.09 -16.94 -23.41
N GLU A 327 -9.93 -16.33 -23.68
CA GLU A 327 -8.62 -16.98 -23.76
C GLU A 327 -7.84 -17.13 -22.43
N ILE A 328 -8.25 -16.46 -21.35
CA ILE A 328 -7.52 -16.41 -20.04
C ILE A 328 -7.12 -17.81 -19.51
N ARG A 329 -7.85 -18.85 -19.91
CA ARG A 329 -7.57 -20.25 -19.55
C ARG A 329 -6.29 -20.84 -20.17
N LYS A 330 -5.79 -20.31 -21.30
CA LYS A 330 -4.61 -20.85 -22.03
C LYS A 330 -3.31 -20.40 -21.36
N LYS A 331 -3.21 -19.13 -20.94
CA LYS A 331 -2.07 -18.57 -20.18
C LYS A 331 -1.85 -19.28 -18.83
N ILE A 332 -2.92 -19.65 -18.13
CA ILE A 332 -2.85 -20.32 -16.81
C ILE A 332 -2.34 -21.77 -16.93
N LYS A 333 -2.54 -22.44 -18.08
CA LYS A 333 -2.06 -23.81 -18.29
C LYS A 333 -0.58 -23.86 -18.68
N ASN A 334 -0.04 -22.78 -19.27
CA ASN A 334 1.36 -22.65 -19.66
C ASN A 334 2.23 -22.02 -18.56
N LEU A 335 1.77 -21.99 -17.31
CA LEU A 335 2.59 -21.56 -16.19
C LEU A 335 3.86 -22.40 -16.16
N SER A 336 4.98 -21.71 -16.39
CA SER A 336 6.34 -22.15 -16.15
C SER A 336 6.44 -22.87 -14.79
N PRO A 337 7.41 -23.77 -14.61
CA PRO A 337 7.69 -24.33 -13.29
C PRO A 337 7.72 -23.20 -12.26
N LYS A 338 6.92 -23.31 -11.18
CA LYS A 338 6.84 -22.28 -10.13
C LYS A 338 8.27 -21.94 -9.66
N GLU A 339 8.71 -20.73 -10.01
CA GLU A 339 10.02 -20.24 -9.66
C GLU A 339 10.10 -20.04 -8.15
N THR A 340 11.17 -20.56 -7.54
CA THR A 340 11.41 -20.46 -6.11
C THR A 340 11.95 -19.07 -5.80
N ILE A 341 11.31 -18.38 -4.86
CA ILE A 341 11.76 -17.08 -4.37
C ILE A 341 12.71 -17.28 -3.21
N LYS A 342 13.79 -16.49 -3.15
CA LYS A 342 14.72 -16.47 -2.01
C LYS A 342 14.58 -15.17 -1.26
N VAL A 343 14.40 -15.26 0.05
CA VAL A 343 14.27 -14.10 0.95
C VAL A 343 15.35 -14.18 2.02
N PHE A 344 16.25 -13.19 1.99
CA PHE A 344 17.32 -13.03 2.97
C PHE A 344 16.91 -12.00 4.01
N LEU A 345 16.71 -12.42 5.25
CA LEU A 345 16.41 -11.53 6.36
C LEU A 345 17.72 -11.01 6.95
N CYS A 346 17.88 -9.69 7.04
CA CYS A 346 19.11 -9.05 7.47
C CYS A 346 18.80 -8.10 8.64
N ALA A 347 19.05 -8.57 9.87
CA ALA A 347 18.96 -7.75 11.07
C ALA A 347 20.28 -7.07 11.37
N THR A 348 20.27 -5.76 11.62
CA THR A 348 21.44 -5.04 12.13
C THR A 348 21.30 -4.80 13.63
N MET A 349 22.34 -5.17 14.38
CA MET A 349 22.36 -5.14 15.83
C MET A 349 23.53 -4.31 16.37
N TRP A 350 23.28 -3.51 17.41
CA TRP A 350 24.30 -2.80 18.18
C TRP A 350 23.83 -2.51 19.62
N HIS A 351 24.42 -3.24 20.58
CA HIS A 351 24.17 -3.11 22.02
C HIS A 351 22.68 -3.17 22.40
N GLU A 352 21.88 -4.02 21.75
CA GLU A 352 20.49 -4.28 22.13
C GLU A 352 20.38 -4.85 23.55
N THR A 353 19.23 -4.64 24.17
CA THR A 353 18.89 -5.31 25.44
C THR A 353 18.47 -6.76 25.20
N TYR A 354 18.45 -7.53 26.29
CA TYR A 354 17.93 -8.91 26.29
C TYR A 354 16.52 -9.00 25.67
N ASP A 355 15.61 -8.11 26.07
CA ASP A 355 14.23 -8.08 25.60
C ASP A 355 14.12 -7.70 24.12
N GLU A 356 15.00 -6.80 23.64
CA GLU A 356 15.08 -6.42 22.23
C GLU A 356 15.52 -7.62 21.38
N MET A 357 16.64 -8.26 21.74
CA MET A 357 17.14 -9.44 21.04
C MET A 357 16.13 -10.60 21.07
N MET A 358 15.45 -10.82 22.19
CA MET A 358 14.43 -11.87 22.32
C MET A 358 13.30 -11.73 21.30
N LYS A 359 12.79 -10.52 21.08
CA LYS A 359 11.69 -10.25 20.13
C LYS A 359 12.03 -10.63 18.70
N ILE A 360 13.20 -10.21 18.22
CA ILE A 360 13.62 -10.45 16.83
C ILE A 360 13.97 -11.92 16.60
N ILE A 361 14.64 -12.57 17.56
CA ILE A 361 14.94 -14.01 17.47
C ILE A 361 13.65 -14.82 17.46
N ILE A 362 12.69 -14.53 18.35
CA ILE A 362 11.37 -15.18 18.31
C ILE A 362 10.68 -14.99 16.95
N SER A 363 10.77 -13.79 16.35
CA SER A 363 10.17 -13.52 15.03
C SER A 363 10.80 -14.37 13.91
N MET A 364 12.12 -14.56 13.93
CA MET A 364 12.82 -15.45 12.99
C MET A 364 12.40 -16.92 13.16
N PHE A 365 12.30 -17.41 14.40
CA PHE A 365 11.85 -18.78 14.68
C PHE A 365 10.36 -19.01 14.36
N ARG A 366 9.50 -17.99 14.55
CA ARG A 366 8.10 -18.03 14.07
C ARG A 366 8.04 -18.19 12.55
N LEU A 367 8.92 -17.50 11.82
CA LEU A 367 8.99 -17.62 10.35
C LEU A 367 9.50 -18.98 9.90
N ASP A 368 10.52 -19.53 10.58
CA ASP A 368 11.01 -20.90 10.37
C ASP A 368 9.89 -21.94 10.51
N LYS A 369 9.08 -21.82 11.58
CA LYS A 369 7.92 -22.68 11.83
C LYS A 369 6.80 -22.53 10.80
N TYR A 370 6.58 -21.34 10.27
CA TYR A 370 5.44 -21.04 9.38
C TYR A 370 5.53 -21.77 8.02
N ARG A 371 6.74 -22.07 7.52
CA ARG A 371 6.94 -22.82 6.27
C ARG A 371 8.00 -23.92 6.44
N PRO A 372 7.63 -25.09 7.00
CA PRO A 372 8.59 -26.16 7.22
C PRO A 372 9.12 -26.73 5.90
N LYS A 373 10.42 -27.04 5.84
CA LYS A 373 11.01 -27.88 4.80
C LYS A 373 10.71 -29.36 5.14
N THR A 374 9.52 -29.88 4.83
CA THR A 374 9.20 -31.29 5.11
C THR A 374 9.95 -32.24 4.16
N MET A 375 10.72 -33.19 4.72
CA MET A 375 11.46 -34.19 3.94
C MET A 375 10.55 -35.17 3.16
N GLU A 376 9.33 -35.43 3.62
CA GLU A 376 8.42 -36.43 3.00
C GLU A 376 7.64 -35.93 1.76
N GLN A 377 7.76 -34.65 1.40
CA GLN A 377 7.10 -34.06 0.22
C GLN A 377 8.10 -33.47 -0.78
N SER A 378 9.18 -34.21 -1.06
CA SER A 378 10.24 -33.87 -2.02
C SER A 378 9.74 -33.48 -3.44
N ASN A 379 8.49 -33.81 -3.79
CA ASN A 379 7.88 -33.43 -5.07
C ASN A 379 7.08 -32.11 -5.07
N VAL A 380 6.92 -31.43 -3.92
CA VAL A 380 6.27 -30.11 -3.85
C VAL A 380 7.28 -29.06 -3.43
N LYS A 381 7.97 -28.47 -4.41
CA LYS A 381 8.94 -27.38 -4.19
C LYS A 381 8.26 -26.21 -3.46
N ASN A 382 8.78 -25.81 -2.30
CA ASN A 382 8.34 -24.60 -1.59
C ASN A 382 8.49 -23.39 -2.53
N ASP A 383 7.49 -22.51 -2.53
CA ASP A 383 7.44 -21.31 -3.38
C ASP A 383 8.33 -20.17 -2.85
N VAL A 384 8.74 -20.23 -1.57
CA VAL A 384 9.64 -19.26 -0.92
C VAL A 384 10.62 -20.00 0.01
N GLU A 385 11.89 -19.62 -0.06
CA GLU A 385 12.97 -20.05 0.82
C GLU A 385 13.46 -18.88 1.68
N PHE A 386 13.73 -19.14 2.96
CA PHE A 386 14.21 -18.15 3.93
C PHE A 386 15.64 -18.46 4.39
N GLU A 387 16.44 -17.41 4.47
CA GLU A 387 17.77 -17.43 5.10
C GLU A 387 17.89 -16.21 6.01
N PHE A 388 18.36 -16.41 7.24
CA PHE A 388 18.42 -15.38 8.26
C PHE A 388 19.87 -14.93 8.48
N HIS A 389 20.09 -13.64 8.58
CA HIS A 389 21.38 -13.02 8.85
C HIS A 389 21.24 -11.95 9.93
N ILE A 390 22.13 -12.01 10.92
CA ILE A 390 22.27 -11.00 11.97
C ILE A 390 23.66 -10.40 11.84
N TYR A 391 23.75 -9.09 11.67
CA TYR A 391 25.00 -8.34 11.59
C TYR A 391 25.19 -7.57 12.89
N PHE A 392 26.06 -8.10 13.76
CA PHE A 392 26.30 -7.57 15.09
C PHE A 392 27.52 -6.65 15.09
N ASP A 393 27.28 -5.35 15.26
CA ASP A 393 28.31 -4.33 15.33
C ASP A 393 29.01 -4.32 16.71
N ASP A 394 30.33 -4.13 16.71
CA ASP A 394 31.19 -4.06 17.91
C ASP A 394 31.06 -5.28 18.84
N ALA A 395 31.20 -6.49 18.30
CA ALA A 395 30.95 -7.75 19.04
C ALA A 395 32.11 -8.19 19.95
N PHE A 396 33.26 -7.52 19.91
CA PHE A 396 34.49 -8.00 20.56
C PHE A 396 35.10 -6.99 21.52
N LYS A 397 35.69 -7.51 22.60
CA LYS A 397 36.54 -6.78 23.55
C LYS A 397 37.92 -7.42 23.62
N ASN A 398 38.93 -6.62 23.92
CA ASN A 398 40.29 -7.11 24.16
C ASN A 398 40.47 -7.33 25.67
N VAL A 399 40.78 -8.56 26.07
CA VAL A 399 41.06 -8.94 27.46
C VAL A 399 42.39 -9.67 27.44
N ASP A 400 43.38 -9.18 28.20
CA ASP A 400 44.72 -9.77 28.27
C ASP A 400 45.39 -10.02 26.89
N ASN A 401 45.29 -9.03 25.98
CA ASN A 401 45.73 -9.13 24.58
C ASN A 401 45.06 -10.24 23.74
N ARG A 402 44.00 -10.86 24.25
CA ARG A 402 43.20 -11.86 23.56
C ARG A 402 41.85 -11.27 23.16
N ARG A 403 41.36 -11.70 22.00
CA ARG A 403 40.04 -11.30 21.51
C ARG A 403 38.98 -12.16 22.21
N HIS A 404 38.05 -11.49 22.91
CA HIS A 404 36.88 -12.10 23.54
C HIS A 404 35.60 -11.50 22.98
N ALA A 405 34.52 -12.29 22.94
CA ALA A 405 33.18 -11.74 22.69
C ALA A 405 32.80 -10.78 23.83
N ASN A 406 32.09 -9.70 23.52
CA ASN A 406 31.59 -8.79 24.53
C ASN A 406 30.30 -9.32 25.19
N GLU A 407 29.87 -8.67 26.27
CA GLU A 407 28.68 -9.10 27.05
C GLU A 407 27.41 -9.13 26.20
N TYR A 408 27.27 -8.24 25.22
CA TYR A 408 26.07 -8.19 24.37
C TYR A 408 26.02 -9.35 23.35
N ALA A 409 27.16 -9.69 22.74
CA ALA A 409 27.27 -10.85 21.85
C ALA A 409 27.04 -12.16 22.62
N GLU A 410 27.48 -12.23 23.87
CA GLU A 410 27.16 -13.34 24.76
C GLU A 410 25.66 -13.44 25.07
N ILE A 411 25.02 -12.32 25.40
CA ILE A 411 23.57 -12.26 25.64
C ILE A 411 22.81 -12.77 24.40
N LEU A 412 23.24 -12.41 23.20
CA LEU A 412 22.62 -12.90 21.96
C LEU A 412 22.68 -14.44 21.87
N VAL A 413 23.82 -15.05 22.19
CA VAL A 413 23.97 -16.51 22.18
C VAL A 413 23.05 -17.16 23.22
N ASP A 414 22.94 -16.56 24.40
CA ASP A 414 22.04 -17.04 25.47
C ASP A 414 20.56 -16.94 25.05
N VAL A 415 20.15 -15.84 24.43
CA VAL A 415 18.79 -15.65 23.88
C VAL A 415 18.49 -16.67 22.79
N ILE A 416 19.40 -16.87 21.84
CA ILE A 416 19.21 -17.86 20.76
C ILE A 416 19.06 -19.26 21.34
N LYS A 417 19.85 -19.61 22.36
CA LYS A 417 19.74 -20.90 23.06
C LYS A 417 18.38 -21.11 23.70
N GLU A 418 17.87 -20.11 24.42
CA GLU A 418 16.55 -20.21 25.05
C GLU A 418 15.44 -20.38 24.01
N VAL A 419 15.43 -19.55 22.98
CA VAL A 419 14.41 -19.62 21.92
C VAL A 419 14.51 -20.94 21.14
N TYR A 420 15.73 -21.42 20.88
CA TYR A 420 15.94 -22.70 20.19
C TYR A 420 15.28 -23.85 20.94
N ILE A 421 15.48 -23.91 22.26
CA ILE A 421 14.87 -24.92 23.12
C ILE A 421 13.33 -24.81 23.07
N ILE A 422 12.79 -23.59 23.21
CA ILE A 422 11.33 -23.33 23.17
C ILE A 422 10.70 -23.81 21.85
N PHE A 423 11.34 -23.55 20.70
CA PHE A 423 10.79 -23.87 19.39
C PHE A 423 11.10 -25.29 18.89
N SER A 424 12.00 -26.01 19.57
CA SER A 424 12.30 -27.42 19.29
C SER A 424 11.31 -28.38 19.95
N GLU A 425 10.65 -27.95 21.04
CA GLU A 425 9.67 -28.77 21.77
C GLU A 425 8.33 -28.85 21.01
N GLU A 426 7.93 -30.07 20.60
CA GLU A 426 6.61 -30.33 20.02
C GLU A 426 5.54 -30.61 21.08
N ASP A 427 5.93 -30.90 22.33
CA ASP A 427 5.06 -31.33 23.43
C ASP A 427 5.45 -30.60 24.74
N PRO A 428 4.61 -29.73 25.32
CA PRO A 428 4.97 -28.76 26.37
C PRO A 428 5.12 -29.33 27.79
N CYS A 429 5.42 -30.63 27.93
CA CYS A 429 5.48 -31.28 29.24
C CYS A 429 6.73 -30.83 30.02
N MET A 430 6.53 -29.98 31.04
CA MET A 430 7.59 -29.36 31.87
C MET A 430 8.52 -30.37 32.57
N PHE A 431 8.09 -31.63 32.73
CA PHE A 431 8.80 -32.67 33.48
C PHE A 431 9.72 -33.56 32.62
N LYS A 432 9.76 -33.38 31.30
CA LYS A 432 10.71 -34.11 30.45
C LYS A 432 12.06 -33.39 30.40
N PRO A 433 13.19 -34.10 30.53
CA PRO A 433 14.50 -33.48 30.34
C PRO A 433 14.58 -32.91 28.93
N LYS A 434 14.90 -31.62 28.84
CA LYS A 434 14.96 -30.90 27.57
C LYS A 434 16.17 -31.39 26.79
N ALA A 435 15.95 -31.78 25.54
CA ALA A 435 17.05 -32.18 24.66
C ALA A 435 17.99 -31.00 24.43
N ALA A 436 19.29 -31.23 24.58
CA ALA A 436 20.29 -30.21 24.28
C ALA A 436 20.23 -29.85 22.78
N PRO A 437 20.45 -28.56 22.41
CA PRO A 437 20.55 -28.19 21.01
C PRO A 437 21.65 -29.01 20.31
N PRO A 438 21.46 -29.39 19.04
CA PRO A 438 22.51 -30.04 18.27
C PRO A 438 23.71 -29.10 18.09
N PRO A 439 24.93 -29.64 17.88
CA PRO A 439 26.11 -28.82 17.64
C PRO A 439 25.93 -27.95 16.39
N GLN A 440 26.40 -26.70 16.49
CA GLN A 440 26.27 -25.67 15.47
C GLN A 440 27.66 -25.20 15.02
N LYS A 441 27.78 -24.39 13.98
CA LYS A 441 29.09 -24.04 13.43
C LYS A 441 29.60 -22.71 13.94
N ILE A 442 30.88 -22.65 14.31
CA ILE A 442 31.61 -21.43 14.64
C ILE A 442 32.78 -21.26 13.67
N ILE A 443 32.92 -20.08 13.11
CA ILE A 443 33.85 -19.80 12.00
C ILE A 443 34.58 -18.50 12.30
N ASN A 444 35.91 -18.50 12.16
CA ASN A 444 36.72 -17.29 12.20
C ASN A 444 36.76 -16.63 10.82
N THR A 445 36.53 -15.32 10.74
CA THR A 445 36.37 -14.61 9.45
C THR A 445 37.27 -13.37 9.37
N PRO A 446 37.56 -12.85 8.16
CA PRO A 446 38.39 -11.64 7.99
C PRO A 446 37.83 -10.36 8.64
N TYR A 447 36.55 -10.37 9.01
CA TYR A 447 35.84 -9.26 9.64
C TYR A 447 35.57 -9.47 11.14
N GLY A 448 35.94 -10.63 11.71
CA GLY A 448 35.67 -10.97 13.11
C GLY A 448 35.34 -12.46 13.27
N GLY A 449 34.06 -12.80 13.40
CA GLY A 449 33.60 -14.18 13.51
C GLY A 449 32.21 -14.39 12.89
N ARG A 450 31.86 -15.65 12.62
CA ARG A 450 30.53 -16.05 12.15
C ARG A 450 30.05 -17.26 12.93
N LEU A 451 28.80 -17.21 13.37
CA LEU A 451 28.07 -18.34 13.94
C LEU A 451 27.02 -18.79 12.94
N GLU A 452 26.91 -20.08 12.67
CA GLU A 452 25.85 -20.62 11.81
C GLU A 452 24.98 -21.61 12.58
N TYR A 453 23.69 -21.31 12.62
CA TYR A 453 22.66 -22.12 13.25
C TYR A 453 21.76 -22.75 12.19
N THR A 454 21.56 -24.06 12.27
CA THR A 454 20.46 -24.75 11.58
C THR A 454 19.25 -24.74 12.50
N LEU A 455 18.21 -23.99 12.13
CA LEU A 455 17.00 -23.86 12.92
C LEU A 455 16.17 -25.16 12.94
N PRO A 456 15.25 -25.36 13.91
CA PRO A 456 14.53 -26.62 14.09
C PRO A 456 13.76 -27.12 12.86
N LYS A 457 13.29 -26.24 11.97
CA LYS A 457 12.60 -26.64 10.71
C LYS A 457 13.49 -26.54 9.46
N GLY A 458 14.80 -26.40 9.64
CA GLY A 458 15.83 -26.58 8.61
C GLY A 458 16.24 -25.33 7.84
N ASN A 459 15.75 -24.14 8.19
CA ASN A 459 16.29 -22.89 7.64
C ASN A 459 17.61 -22.51 8.34
N LEU A 460 18.45 -21.77 7.62
CA LEU A 460 19.77 -21.37 8.08
C LEU A 460 19.74 -19.97 8.67
N MET A 461 20.38 -19.79 9.84
CA MET A 461 20.59 -18.50 10.47
C MET A 461 22.08 -18.25 10.70
N MET A 462 22.61 -17.17 10.12
CA MET A 462 24.00 -16.75 10.26
C MET A 462 24.10 -15.51 11.13
N VAL A 463 24.96 -15.53 12.15
CA VAL A 463 25.29 -14.36 12.97
C VAL A 463 26.72 -13.93 12.64
N HIS A 464 26.84 -12.76 12.03
CA HIS A 464 28.09 -12.11 11.67
C HIS A 464 28.53 -11.20 12.82
N LEU A 465 29.52 -11.65 13.60
CA LEU A 465 30.14 -10.88 14.67
C LEU A 465 31.24 -10.00 14.09
N LYS A 466 31.04 -8.68 14.13
CA LYS A 466 31.98 -7.71 13.52
C LYS A 466 32.96 -7.18 14.56
N ASP A 467 34.23 -7.19 14.20
CA ASP A 467 35.29 -6.52 14.97
C ASP A 467 35.50 -5.09 14.46
N LYS A 468 35.27 -4.10 15.32
CA LYS A 468 35.44 -2.66 14.99
C LYS A 468 36.87 -2.30 14.55
N THR A 469 37.87 -3.11 14.91
CA THR A 469 39.27 -2.91 14.52
C THR A 469 39.56 -3.40 13.09
N LEU A 470 38.74 -4.31 12.57
CA LEU A 470 38.91 -4.92 11.24
C LEU A 470 37.97 -4.34 10.18
N ILE A 471 36.79 -3.88 10.59
CA ILE A 471 35.72 -3.42 9.71
C ILE A 471 34.99 -2.19 10.28
N ARG A 472 34.53 -1.29 9.40
CA ARG A 472 33.68 -0.16 9.75
C ARG A 472 32.40 -0.61 10.47
N HIS A 473 32.13 0.06 11.57
CA HIS A 473 30.91 -0.07 12.36
C HIS A 473 29.84 0.94 11.87
N LYS A 474 28.60 0.78 12.33
CA LYS A 474 27.36 1.50 11.96
C LYS A 474 26.51 0.76 10.91
N LYS A 475 25.20 0.98 11.03
CA LYS A 475 24.13 0.36 10.23
C LYS A 475 24.41 0.38 8.72
N ARG A 476 24.73 1.52 8.13
CA ARG A 476 25.05 1.64 6.69
C ARG A 476 26.12 0.66 6.21
N TRP A 477 27.19 0.49 6.97
CA TRP A 477 28.29 -0.41 6.58
C TRP A 477 27.93 -1.89 6.76
N SER A 478 27.10 -2.20 7.75
CA SER A 478 26.46 -3.53 7.88
C SER A 478 25.51 -3.80 6.70
N GLN A 479 24.80 -2.78 6.23
CA GLN A 479 23.95 -2.90 5.03
C GLN A 479 24.76 -3.15 3.76
N ILE A 480 25.84 -2.40 3.54
CA ILE A 480 26.77 -2.63 2.42
C ILE A 480 27.35 -4.06 2.50
N MET A 481 27.77 -4.50 3.69
CA MET A 481 28.33 -5.83 3.90
C MET A 481 27.36 -6.93 3.44
N TYR A 482 26.09 -6.88 3.86
CA TYR A 482 25.12 -7.91 3.46
C TYR A 482 24.70 -7.80 2.01
N MET A 483 24.61 -6.58 1.44
CA MET A 483 24.24 -6.39 0.05
C MET A 483 25.27 -7.03 -0.88
N TYR A 484 26.56 -6.79 -0.64
CA TYR A 484 27.63 -7.42 -1.42
C TYR A 484 27.73 -8.93 -1.18
N TYR A 485 27.55 -9.39 0.06
CA TYR A 485 27.59 -10.82 0.35
C TYR A 485 26.42 -11.56 -0.29
N ILE A 486 25.19 -11.06 -0.17
CA ILE A 486 24.01 -11.75 -0.69
C ILE A 486 23.93 -11.60 -2.22
N LEU A 487 24.01 -10.37 -2.73
CA LEU A 487 23.77 -10.11 -4.15
C LEU A 487 25.05 -10.30 -4.98
N GLY A 488 26.21 -9.96 -4.44
CA GLY A 488 27.50 -10.17 -5.11
C GLY A 488 28.03 -11.59 -4.96
N TRP A 489 28.10 -12.13 -3.74
CA TRP A 489 28.68 -13.47 -3.52
C TRP A 489 27.64 -14.59 -3.69
N ARG A 490 26.56 -14.61 -2.90
CA ARG A 490 25.61 -15.75 -2.89
C ARG A 490 24.85 -15.88 -4.22
N LEU A 491 24.53 -14.76 -4.87
CA LEU A 491 23.82 -14.73 -6.15
C LEU A 491 24.78 -14.71 -7.36
N ASN A 492 25.58 -13.65 -7.55
CA ASN A 492 26.38 -13.51 -8.79
C ASN A 492 27.51 -14.53 -8.94
N ARG A 493 28.08 -15.08 -7.86
CA ARG A 493 29.25 -15.98 -7.95
C ARG A 493 28.98 -17.24 -8.77
N GLN A 494 27.76 -17.78 -8.67
CA GLN A 494 27.34 -18.97 -9.42
C GLN A 494 27.49 -18.74 -10.92
N TYR A 495 27.12 -17.55 -11.37
CA TYR A 495 27.24 -17.11 -12.76
C TYR A 495 28.66 -16.73 -13.14
N PHE A 496 29.47 -16.16 -12.23
CA PHE A 496 30.84 -15.75 -12.55
C PHE A 496 31.72 -16.93 -12.99
N LYS A 497 31.60 -18.09 -12.34
CA LYS A 497 32.28 -19.32 -12.78
C LYS A 497 31.83 -19.74 -14.19
N GLU A 498 30.53 -19.58 -14.50
CA GLU A 498 29.98 -19.89 -15.83
C GLU A 498 30.33 -18.82 -16.91
N PHE A 499 30.52 -17.56 -16.51
CA PHE A 499 30.98 -16.47 -17.38
C PHE A 499 32.45 -16.66 -17.79
N GLU A 500 33.32 -17.08 -16.87
CA GLU A 500 34.73 -17.41 -17.17
C GLU A 500 34.83 -18.60 -18.14
N GLU A 501 33.87 -19.53 -18.11
CA GLU A 501 33.77 -20.68 -19.01
C GLU A 501 33.26 -20.32 -20.43
N SER A 502 33.05 -19.05 -20.77
CA SER A 502 32.68 -18.57 -22.12
C SER A 502 31.38 -19.14 -22.71
N LYS A 503 30.37 -19.45 -21.87
CA LYS A 503 29.01 -19.79 -22.33
C LYS A 503 28.25 -18.54 -22.80
N GLU A 504 27.21 -18.71 -23.63
CA GLU A 504 26.41 -17.64 -24.24
C GLU A 504 26.02 -16.52 -23.25
N LEU A 505 26.74 -15.40 -23.33
CA LEU A 505 26.68 -14.26 -22.39
C LEU A 505 25.26 -13.73 -22.19
N ASP A 506 24.48 -13.66 -23.26
CA ASP A 506 23.11 -13.13 -23.23
C ASP A 506 22.17 -14.01 -22.41
N THR A 507 22.28 -15.33 -22.53
CA THR A 507 21.45 -16.27 -21.77
C THR A 507 21.76 -16.26 -20.27
N LEU A 508 23.04 -16.06 -19.92
CA LEU A 508 23.50 -15.92 -18.54
C LEU A 508 22.99 -14.61 -17.93
N ASN A 509 23.09 -13.51 -18.65
CA ASN A 509 22.57 -12.21 -18.23
C ASN A 509 21.06 -12.26 -17.98
N GLU A 510 20.29 -12.93 -18.85
CA GLU A 510 18.86 -13.11 -18.65
C GLU A 510 18.53 -13.95 -17.42
N ARG A 511 19.27 -15.04 -17.16
CA ARG A 511 19.09 -15.87 -15.95
C ARG A 511 19.44 -15.10 -14.69
N LEU A 512 20.56 -14.38 -14.67
CA LEU A 512 20.98 -13.58 -13.54
C LEU A 512 19.94 -12.49 -13.24
N LYS A 513 19.49 -11.77 -14.27
CA LYS A 513 18.42 -10.78 -14.14
C LYS A 513 17.19 -11.39 -13.51
N LYS A 514 16.74 -12.54 -14.02
CA LYS A 514 15.57 -13.25 -13.51
C LYS A 514 15.71 -13.72 -12.06
N GLU A 515 16.86 -14.25 -11.66
CA GLU A 515 17.09 -14.62 -10.26
C GLU A 515 17.22 -13.41 -9.34
N SER A 516 17.82 -12.31 -9.82
CA SER A 516 17.88 -11.06 -9.06
C SER A 516 16.48 -10.45 -8.85
N GLU A 517 15.56 -10.62 -9.81
CA GLU A 517 14.16 -10.21 -9.69
C GLU A 517 13.38 -11.07 -8.68
N ASN A 518 13.78 -12.33 -8.51
CA ASN A 518 13.19 -13.31 -7.58
C ASN A 518 13.94 -13.42 -6.23
N THR A 519 14.96 -12.60 -6.01
CA THR A 519 15.71 -12.50 -4.77
C THR A 519 15.27 -11.24 -4.02
N TYR A 520 14.99 -11.39 -2.72
CA TYR A 520 14.59 -10.27 -1.86
C TYR A 520 15.44 -10.20 -0.60
N VAL A 521 15.69 -8.98 -0.13
CA VAL A 521 16.41 -8.69 1.10
C VAL A 521 15.47 -7.96 2.06
N LEU A 522 15.16 -8.56 3.20
CA LEU A 522 14.35 -7.95 4.26
C LEU A 522 15.27 -7.27 5.27
N ALA A 523 15.29 -5.94 5.30
CA ALA A 523 16.01 -5.16 6.30
C ALA A 523 15.23 -5.10 7.61
N LEU A 524 15.93 -5.37 8.72
CA LEU A 524 15.39 -5.44 10.07
C LEU A 524 16.30 -4.70 11.06
N ASP A 525 15.71 -4.07 12.07
CA ASP A 525 16.41 -3.55 13.24
C ASP A 525 16.37 -4.60 14.37
N GLY A 526 17.34 -4.57 15.28
CA GLY A 526 17.51 -5.55 16.37
C GLY A 526 16.36 -5.59 17.39
N ASP A 527 15.44 -4.64 17.37
CA ASP A 527 14.30 -4.50 18.28
C ASP A 527 12.93 -4.76 17.61
N THR A 528 12.91 -5.23 16.35
CA THR A 528 11.68 -5.49 15.60
C THR A 528 11.01 -6.82 15.99
N ASP A 529 9.71 -6.78 16.26
CA ASP A 529 8.82 -7.96 16.37
C ASP A 529 7.85 -8.00 15.19
N PHE A 530 7.75 -9.13 14.49
CA PHE A 530 6.87 -9.30 13.34
C PHE A 530 6.26 -10.70 13.25
N GLN A 531 5.15 -10.80 12.51
CA GLN A 531 4.49 -12.07 12.21
C GLN A 531 4.85 -12.57 10.80
N PRO A 532 4.93 -13.89 10.58
CA PRO A 532 5.22 -14.46 9.26
C PRO A 532 4.29 -13.96 8.14
N ALA A 533 3.01 -13.76 8.46
CA ALA A 533 2.02 -13.22 7.52
C ALA A 533 2.41 -11.82 7.00
N ALA A 534 3.02 -10.97 7.82
CA ALA A 534 3.44 -9.64 7.42
C ALA A 534 4.53 -9.70 6.33
N VAL A 535 5.50 -10.62 6.46
CA VAL A 535 6.55 -10.84 5.46
C VAL A 535 5.94 -11.34 4.14
N MET A 536 5.00 -12.29 4.21
CA MET A 536 4.32 -12.81 3.01
C MET A 536 3.58 -11.72 2.24
N LEU A 537 2.94 -10.78 2.94
CA LEU A 537 2.25 -9.66 2.31
C LEU A 537 3.21 -8.72 1.57
N LEU A 538 4.44 -8.52 2.08
CA LEU A 538 5.46 -7.76 1.34
C LEU A 538 5.92 -8.51 0.09
N ILE A 539 6.19 -9.81 0.22
CA ILE A 539 6.60 -10.65 -0.93
C ILE A 539 5.54 -10.63 -2.02
N ASP A 540 4.27 -10.86 -1.66
CA ASP A 540 3.15 -10.83 -2.60
C ASP A 540 3.05 -9.48 -3.31
N ARG A 541 3.33 -8.38 -2.60
CA ARG A 541 3.31 -7.04 -3.15
C ARG A 541 4.39 -6.83 -4.20
N LEU A 542 5.64 -7.18 -3.92
CA LEU A 542 6.72 -7.06 -4.91
C LEU A 542 6.52 -8.05 -6.09
N LYS A 543 6.01 -9.26 -5.86
CA LYS A 543 5.70 -10.18 -6.97
C LYS A 543 4.67 -9.62 -7.94
N LEU A 544 3.69 -8.87 -7.44
CA LEU A 544 2.61 -8.32 -8.25
C LEU A 544 3.07 -7.15 -9.13
N TYR A 545 4.07 -6.40 -8.68
CA TYR A 545 4.54 -5.18 -9.35
C TYR A 545 6.05 -5.26 -9.65
N PRO A 546 6.43 -5.64 -10.89
CA PRO A 546 7.84 -5.74 -11.28
C PRO A 546 8.63 -4.43 -11.10
N GLU A 547 7.96 -3.29 -11.27
CA GLU A 547 8.51 -1.93 -11.20
C GLU A 547 8.78 -1.47 -9.75
N VAL A 548 8.29 -2.23 -8.76
CA VAL A 548 8.49 -1.96 -7.34
C VAL A 548 9.81 -2.58 -6.90
N GLY A 549 10.71 -1.70 -6.47
CA GLY A 549 12.03 -2.07 -5.95
C GLY A 549 12.03 -2.32 -4.45
N ALA A 550 11.11 -1.70 -3.70
CA ALA A 550 10.99 -1.91 -2.26
C ALA A 550 9.54 -1.77 -1.77
N ALA A 551 9.18 -2.52 -0.73
CA ALA A 551 7.93 -2.33 0.00
C ALA A 551 8.18 -2.34 1.51
N CYS A 552 7.60 -1.36 2.21
CA CYS A 552 7.65 -1.29 3.66
C CYS A 552 6.33 -1.68 4.30
N GLY A 553 6.43 -2.30 5.48
CA GLY A 553 5.27 -2.58 6.31
C GLY A 553 4.88 -1.37 7.16
N ARG A 554 3.78 -1.55 7.88
CA ARG A 554 3.26 -0.64 8.88
C ARG A 554 3.97 -0.86 10.21
N ILE A 555 4.49 0.23 10.79
CA ILE A 555 5.27 0.19 12.02
C ILE A 555 4.46 0.69 13.21
N HIS A 556 4.40 -0.13 14.26
CA HIS A 556 3.70 0.15 15.51
C HIS A 556 4.70 0.38 16.65
N PRO A 557 4.74 1.58 17.24
CA PRO A 557 5.62 1.84 18.36
C PRO A 557 5.12 1.16 19.65
N THR A 558 6.04 0.49 20.34
CA THR A 558 5.82 -0.21 21.62
C THR A 558 6.63 0.45 22.74
N GLY A 559 6.20 0.24 23.98
CA GLY A 559 6.79 0.87 25.17
C GLY A 559 5.73 1.54 26.06
N THR A 560 6.20 2.20 27.11
CA THR A 560 5.37 2.83 28.15
C THR A 560 5.70 4.30 28.35
N GLY A 561 4.72 5.07 28.85
CA GLY A 561 4.90 6.46 29.25
C GLY A 561 4.45 7.51 28.22
N PRO A 562 4.40 8.80 28.62
CA PRO A 562 3.85 9.88 27.80
C PRO A 562 4.59 10.10 26.48
N MET A 563 5.92 9.91 26.47
CA MET A 563 6.71 10.05 25.24
C MET A 563 6.33 8.99 24.20
N VAL A 564 6.03 7.77 24.64
CA VAL A 564 5.54 6.70 23.75
C VAL A 564 4.10 6.98 23.31
N TRP A 565 3.25 7.55 24.16
CA TRP A 565 1.89 7.96 23.77
C TRP A 565 1.90 9.01 22.66
N TYR A 566 2.75 10.03 22.79
CA TYR A 566 2.96 11.03 21.74
C TYR A 566 3.36 10.36 20.41
N GLN A 567 4.35 9.47 20.45
CA GLN A 567 4.85 8.78 19.27
C GLN A 567 3.83 7.81 18.66
N LYS A 568 3.01 7.13 19.48
CA LYS A 568 1.92 6.27 19.02
C LYS A 568 0.94 7.04 18.14
N PHE A 569 0.50 8.22 18.58
CA PHE A 569 -0.40 9.03 17.77
C PHE A 569 0.29 9.64 16.55
N GLU A 570 1.53 10.12 16.71
CA GLU A 570 2.33 10.67 15.61
C GLU A 570 2.55 9.63 14.48
N TYR A 571 2.95 8.40 14.83
CA TYR A 571 3.12 7.31 13.86
C TYR A 571 1.78 6.94 13.22
N ALA A 572 0.70 6.91 14.00
CA ALA A 572 -0.63 6.62 13.48
C ALA A 572 -1.04 7.65 12.41
N VAL A 573 -0.99 8.94 12.72
CA VAL A 573 -1.33 10.02 11.79
C VAL A 573 -0.39 10.03 10.57
N GLY A 574 0.91 9.81 10.79
CA GLY A 574 1.90 9.70 9.71
C GLY A 574 1.59 8.56 8.73
N HIS A 575 1.20 7.39 9.24
CA HIS A 575 0.81 6.25 8.40
C HIS A 575 -0.56 6.43 7.75
N TRP A 576 -1.56 6.91 8.50
CA TRP A 576 -2.92 7.10 8.01
C TRP A 576 -3.00 8.14 6.90
N LEU A 577 -2.31 9.28 7.06
CA LEU A 577 -2.44 10.42 6.15
C LEU A 577 -1.22 10.59 5.25
N GLN A 578 -0.05 10.89 5.81
CA GLN A 578 1.11 11.30 5.01
C GLN A 578 1.64 10.17 4.12
N LYS A 579 2.02 9.01 4.70
CA LYS A 579 2.55 7.86 3.95
C LYS A 579 1.56 7.35 2.93
N THR A 580 0.28 7.38 3.29
CA THR A 580 -0.78 6.97 2.39
C THR A 580 -0.96 7.94 1.22
N ALA A 581 -0.89 9.25 1.46
CA ALA A 581 -0.88 10.25 0.41
C ALA A 581 0.33 10.10 -0.52
N GLU A 582 1.52 9.94 0.04
CA GLU A 582 2.74 9.66 -0.72
C GLU A 582 2.56 8.43 -1.63
N HIS A 583 2.04 7.33 -1.09
CA HIS A 583 1.80 6.10 -1.84
C HIS A 583 0.76 6.25 -2.96
N VAL A 584 -0.31 7.02 -2.75
CA VAL A 584 -1.39 7.21 -3.74
C VAL A 584 -1.00 8.18 -4.84
N PHE A 585 -0.38 9.31 -4.51
CA PHE A 585 0.06 10.30 -5.51
C PHE A 585 1.28 9.83 -6.30
N GLY A 586 2.07 8.92 -5.74
CA GLY A 586 3.25 8.40 -6.41
C GLY A 586 3.91 7.25 -5.65
N CYS A 587 4.89 7.59 -4.82
CA CYS A 587 5.69 6.64 -4.06
C CYS A 587 5.99 7.17 -2.67
N VAL A 588 6.42 6.27 -1.79
CA VAL A 588 6.88 6.62 -0.45
C VAL A 588 8.34 7.01 -0.50
N LEU A 589 8.72 8.09 0.19
CA LEU A 589 10.08 8.62 0.13
C LEU A 589 11.12 7.88 0.98
N CYS A 590 10.66 6.95 1.82
CA CYS A 590 11.53 6.19 2.72
C CYS A 590 10.84 4.90 3.18
N SER A 591 11.57 3.79 3.02
CA SER A 591 11.30 2.50 3.63
C SER A 591 12.11 2.41 4.93
N PRO A 592 11.47 2.37 6.11
CA PRO A 592 12.20 2.32 7.38
C PRO A 592 13.01 1.03 7.48
N GLY A 593 14.25 1.11 7.98
CA GLY A 593 15.13 -0.05 8.09
C GLY A 593 14.68 -1.12 9.09
N CYS A 594 13.68 -0.84 9.94
CA CYS A 594 13.18 -1.80 10.91
C CYS A 594 12.34 -2.93 10.31
N PHE A 595 11.64 -2.72 9.18
CA PHE A 595 10.83 -3.76 8.52
C PHE A 595 10.50 -3.40 7.06
N SER A 596 11.46 -3.62 6.16
CA SER A 596 11.30 -3.29 4.73
C SER A 596 11.93 -4.33 3.81
N LEU A 597 11.20 -4.73 2.77
CA LEU A 597 11.61 -5.74 1.80
C LEU A 597 12.09 -5.07 0.50
N PHE A 598 13.31 -5.37 0.08
CA PHE A 598 13.95 -4.84 -1.12
C PHE A 598 14.15 -5.94 -2.17
N ARG A 599 13.95 -5.61 -3.45
CA ARG A 599 14.24 -6.49 -4.58
C ARG A 599 15.74 -6.46 -4.90
N GLY A 600 16.33 -7.64 -5.10
CA GLY A 600 17.74 -7.80 -5.49
C GLY A 600 18.08 -7.00 -6.74
N ALA A 601 17.28 -7.14 -7.81
CA ALA A 601 17.46 -6.39 -9.05
C ALA A 601 17.51 -4.86 -8.85
N ALA A 602 16.70 -4.32 -7.95
CA ALA A 602 16.65 -2.88 -7.69
C ALA A 602 17.85 -2.40 -6.86
N LEU A 603 18.36 -3.24 -5.95
CA LEU A 603 19.59 -2.95 -5.21
C LEU A 603 20.84 -3.06 -6.09
N MET A 604 20.84 -3.98 -7.06
CA MET A 604 21.95 -4.22 -7.99
C MET A 604 22.04 -3.24 -9.15
N ASP A 605 21.09 -2.32 -9.28
CA ASP A 605 21.10 -1.28 -10.31
C ASP A 605 22.37 -0.40 -10.20
N ASP A 606 22.95 -0.04 -11.34
CA ASP A 606 24.31 0.48 -11.50
C ASP A 606 24.61 1.70 -10.60
N ASN A 607 23.61 2.54 -10.36
CA ASN A 607 23.75 3.76 -9.58
C ASN A 607 23.20 3.66 -8.16
N VAL A 608 22.61 2.53 -7.76
CA VAL A 608 22.11 2.33 -6.40
C VAL A 608 23.26 1.88 -5.51
N MET A 609 23.75 0.64 -5.65
CA MET A 609 24.80 0.10 -4.78
C MET A 609 26.11 0.89 -4.89
N LYS A 610 26.49 1.31 -6.11
CA LYS A 610 27.71 2.10 -6.35
C LYS A 610 27.70 3.44 -5.62
N ARG A 611 26.57 4.18 -5.64
CA ARG A 611 26.47 5.45 -4.90
C ARG A 611 26.27 5.22 -3.40
N TYR A 612 25.60 4.13 -3.02
CA TYR A 612 25.38 3.79 -1.63
C TYR A 612 26.68 3.44 -0.88
N THR A 613 27.73 2.99 -1.58
CA THR A 613 29.07 2.73 -1.01
C THR A 613 29.99 3.95 -0.95
N THR A 614 29.60 5.08 -1.54
CA THR A 614 30.44 6.29 -1.58
C THR A 614 30.76 6.79 -0.18
N LYS A 615 32.05 7.01 0.12
CA LYS A 615 32.48 7.55 1.41
C LYS A 615 31.93 8.96 1.61
N ALA A 616 31.47 9.27 2.82
CA ALA A 616 31.10 10.62 3.17
C ALA A 616 32.37 11.47 3.32
N THR A 617 32.59 12.37 2.35
CA THR A 617 33.75 13.27 2.27
C THR A 617 33.40 14.72 2.62
N GLU A 618 32.14 15.10 2.45
CA GLU A 618 31.63 16.45 2.67
C GLU A 618 30.67 16.47 3.87
N ALA A 619 30.51 17.63 4.50
CA ALA A 619 29.59 17.81 5.62
C ALA A 619 28.14 17.39 5.29
N SER A 620 27.66 17.71 4.09
CA SER A 620 26.33 17.34 3.60
C SER A 620 26.17 15.82 3.47
N HIS A 621 27.23 15.12 3.02
CA HIS A 621 27.25 13.67 2.88
C HIS A 621 27.07 12.95 4.22
N HIS A 622 27.63 13.48 5.32
CA HIS A 622 27.43 12.87 6.64
C HIS A 622 25.97 12.98 7.12
N VAL A 623 25.30 14.10 6.84
CA VAL A 623 23.88 14.29 7.19
C VAL A 623 22.97 13.44 6.30
N GLN A 624 23.26 13.39 5.00
CA GLN A 624 22.43 12.69 4.03
C GLN A 624 22.64 11.17 4.05
N TYR A 625 23.91 10.72 4.01
CA TYR A 625 24.25 9.31 3.79
C TYR A 625 24.35 8.53 5.09
N ASP A 626 24.94 9.10 6.15
CA ASP A 626 25.24 8.36 7.38
C ASP A 626 24.16 8.49 8.46
N GLN A 627 23.41 9.60 8.51
CA GLN A 627 22.31 9.81 9.46
C GLN A 627 20.92 9.42 8.90
N GLY A 628 20.79 9.30 7.58
CA GLY A 628 19.55 8.97 6.88
C GLY A 628 19.74 7.87 5.84
N GLU A 629 20.54 6.87 6.17
CA GLU A 629 21.00 5.81 5.26
C GLU A 629 19.84 5.06 4.58
N ASP A 630 18.77 4.76 5.32
CA ASP A 630 17.57 4.11 4.78
C ASP A 630 16.86 5.01 3.76
N ARG A 631 16.76 6.32 4.05
CA ARG A 631 16.16 7.30 3.15
C ARG A 631 17.04 7.55 1.93
N TRP A 632 18.35 7.59 2.12
CA TRP A 632 19.32 7.75 1.03
C TRP A 632 19.24 6.59 0.03
N LEU A 633 19.18 5.35 0.53
CA LEU A 633 18.98 4.17 -0.31
C LEU A 633 17.68 4.28 -1.13
N CYS A 634 16.57 4.69 -0.50
CA CYS A 634 15.32 4.92 -1.22
C CYS A 634 15.44 6.03 -2.26
N THR A 635 16.07 7.17 -1.94
CA THR A 635 16.29 8.26 -2.90
C THR A 635 17.04 7.77 -4.14
N LEU A 636 18.09 6.98 -3.96
CA LEU A 636 18.85 6.38 -5.06
C LEU A 636 17.99 5.49 -5.95
N MET A 637 17.17 4.62 -5.35
CA MET A 637 16.25 3.74 -6.07
C MET A 637 15.19 4.54 -6.85
N LEU A 638 14.59 5.56 -6.22
CA LEU A 638 13.61 6.44 -6.85
C LEU A 638 14.22 7.17 -8.06
N GLN A 639 15.46 7.67 -7.93
CA GLN A 639 16.21 8.33 -9.01
C GLN A 639 16.56 7.38 -10.17
N GLN A 640 16.65 6.06 -9.93
CA GLN A 640 16.83 5.04 -10.98
C GLN A 640 15.53 4.55 -11.63
N GLY A 641 14.36 5.02 -11.19
CA GLY A 641 13.07 4.63 -11.79
C GLY A 641 12.31 3.55 -11.02
N TRP A 642 12.86 3.04 -9.91
CA TRP A 642 12.16 2.07 -9.07
C TRP A 642 11.10 2.74 -8.21
N ARG A 643 9.96 2.07 -8.01
CA ARG A 643 8.93 2.50 -7.07
C ARG A 643 9.19 1.94 -5.67
N VAL A 644 8.95 2.76 -4.65
CA VAL A 644 8.89 2.35 -3.25
C VAL A 644 7.44 2.41 -2.77
N GLU A 645 6.93 1.30 -2.23
CA GLU A 645 5.53 1.17 -1.81
C GLU A 645 5.36 0.96 -0.30
N TYR A 646 4.18 1.33 0.20
CA TYR A 646 3.76 1.07 1.58
C TYR A 646 2.61 0.06 1.58
N ASN A 647 2.77 -1.01 2.36
CA ASN A 647 1.75 -2.03 2.55
C ASN A 647 1.15 -1.96 3.95
N ALA A 648 0.00 -1.28 4.06
CA ALA A 648 -0.69 -1.06 5.33
C ALA A 648 -1.20 -2.32 6.03
N ALA A 649 -1.27 -3.47 5.35
CA ALA A 649 -1.71 -4.74 5.94
C ALA A 649 -0.55 -5.54 6.56
N SER A 650 0.70 -5.10 6.34
CA SER A 650 1.90 -5.79 6.79
C SER A 650 2.43 -5.14 8.06
N ASP A 651 1.96 -5.60 9.22
CA ASP A 651 2.28 -5.00 10.52
C ASP A 651 3.57 -5.53 11.15
N ALA A 652 4.37 -4.62 11.72
CA ALA A 652 5.53 -4.90 12.56
C ALA A 652 5.60 -3.92 13.74
N TYR A 653 6.29 -4.32 14.81
CA TYR A 653 6.37 -3.58 16.07
C TYR A 653 7.83 -3.27 16.42
N THR A 654 8.11 -2.08 16.95
CA THR A 654 9.46 -1.61 17.33
C THR A 654 9.40 -0.86 18.65
N ASN A 655 10.52 -0.78 19.38
CA ASN A 655 10.59 -0.03 20.63
C ASN A 655 10.74 1.47 20.35
N ALA A 656 9.84 2.28 20.91
CA ALA A 656 9.95 3.73 20.83
C ALA A 656 10.79 4.27 22.01
N PRO A 657 11.56 5.37 21.80
CA PRO A 657 12.20 6.12 22.87
C PRO A 657 11.24 6.45 24.01
N GLN A 658 11.57 6.04 25.23
CA GLN A 658 10.75 6.32 26.42
C GLN A 658 11.17 7.62 27.09
N ASP A 659 12.46 7.94 27.04
CA ASP A 659 13.02 9.16 27.64
C ASP A 659 13.00 10.34 26.66
N PHE A 660 12.73 11.53 27.19
CA PHE A 660 12.72 12.77 26.41
C PHE A 660 14.07 13.04 25.71
N LYS A 661 15.18 12.72 26.39
CA LYS A 661 16.54 12.86 25.85
C LYS A 661 16.78 11.94 24.66
N GLU A 662 16.37 10.68 24.77
CA GLU A 662 16.52 9.69 23.69
C GLU A 662 15.69 10.08 22.47
N PHE A 663 14.45 10.53 22.69
CA PHE A 663 13.58 11.06 21.64
C PHE A 663 14.21 12.25 20.88
N TYR A 664 14.72 13.26 21.60
CA TYR A 664 15.37 14.42 20.97
C TYR A 664 16.61 14.02 20.16
N ASN A 665 17.43 13.10 20.67
CA ASN A 665 18.62 12.62 19.96
C ASN A 665 18.29 11.80 18.71
N GLN A 666 17.20 11.03 18.72
CA GLN A 666 16.70 10.36 17.51
C GLN A 666 16.29 11.38 16.45
N ARG A 667 15.50 12.40 16.84
CA ARG A 667 14.95 13.41 15.93
C ARG A 667 15.96 14.43 15.43
N ARG A 668 17.06 14.61 16.15
CA ARG A 668 18.25 15.31 15.67
C ARG A 668 18.81 14.70 14.38
N ARG A 669 18.75 13.37 14.24
CA ARG A 669 19.25 12.66 13.04
C ARG A 669 18.20 12.64 11.93
N TRP A 670 16.95 12.34 12.28
CA TRP A 670 15.88 12.13 11.30
C TRP A 670 15.41 13.42 10.61
N GLY A 671 15.36 14.54 11.33
CA GLY A 671 14.90 15.82 10.78
C GLY A 671 15.79 16.33 9.64
N PRO A 672 17.09 16.56 9.88
CA PRO A 672 18.02 17.07 8.89
C PRO A 672 18.19 16.13 7.71
N SER A 673 18.29 14.82 7.96
CA SER A 673 18.45 13.83 6.88
C SER A 673 17.20 13.70 6.02
N THR A 674 16.00 13.88 6.59
CA THR A 674 14.75 13.97 5.82
C THR A 674 14.74 15.19 4.91
N MET A 675 15.12 16.36 5.43
CA MET A 675 15.19 17.57 4.61
C MET A 675 16.23 17.44 3.49
N ALA A 676 17.44 16.97 3.80
CA ALA A 676 18.51 16.82 2.82
C ALA A 676 18.13 15.90 1.65
N ASN A 677 17.57 14.72 1.96
CA ASN A 677 17.17 13.75 0.93
C ASN A 677 15.96 14.21 0.10
N THR A 678 14.98 14.88 0.71
CA THR A 678 13.83 15.39 -0.04
C THR A 678 14.26 16.57 -0.93
N ILE A 679 15.15 17.45 -0.47
CA ILE A 679 15.69 18.54 -1.30
C ILE A 679 16.49 17.99 -2.49
N ASP A 680 17.31 16.96 -2.28
CA ASP A 680 18.03 16.28 -3.37
C ASP A 680 17.06 15.70 -4.41
N LEU A 681 16.02 14.99 -3.97
CA LEU A 681 15.00 14.45 -4.87
C LEU A 681 14.22 15.54 -5.62
N LEU A 682 13.88 16.64 -4.95
CA LEU A 682 13.20 17.78 -5.58
C LEU A 682 14.12 18.48 -6.59
N GLY A 683 15.41 18.63 -6.28
CA GLY A 683 16.42 19.18 -7.18
C GLY A 683 16.61 18.34 -8.44
N SER A 684 16.54 17.02 -8.33
CA SER A 684 16.55 16.10 -9.47
C SER A 684 15.16 15.79 -10.05
N GLY A 685 14.10 16.47 -9.59
CA GLY A 685 12.71 16.04 -9.77
C GLY A 685 12.27 15.90 -11.23
N GLU A 686 12.74 16.78 -12.12
CA GLU A 686 12.41 16.72 -13.55
C GLU A 686 13.02 15.46 -14.21
N LEU A 687 14.31 15.21 -13.98
CA LEU A 687 14.99 14.02 -14.49
C LEU A 687 14.39 12.74 -13.89
N THR A 688 14.10 12.77 -12.59
CA THR A 688 13.49 11.63 -11.90
C THR A 688 12.08 11.34 -12.43
N SER A 689 11.27 12.36 -12.75
CA SER A 689 9.93 12.18 -13.32
C SER A 689 9.95 11.56 -14.72
N GLN A 690 11.01 11.81 -15.51
CA GLN A 690 11.19 11.18 -16.81
C GLN A 690 11.54 9.69 -16.71
N LYS A 691 12.30 9.30 -15.68
CA LYS A 691 12.71 7.90 -15.46
C LYS A 691 11.70 7.09 -14.65
N ASN A 692 11.04 7.72 -13.67
CA ASN A 692 10.16 7.07 -12.71
C ASN A 692 8.71 7.44 -12.98
N SER A 693 7.94 6.49 -13.49
CA SER A 693 6.51 6.65 -13.78
C SER A 693 5.66 6.99 -12.54
N SER A 694 6.17 6.71 -11.34
CA SER A 694 5.50 7.00 -10.07
C SER A 694 5.74 8.42 -9.58
N ILE A 695 6.71 9.16 -10.13
CA ILE A 695 6.99 10.54 -9.72
C ILE A 695 6.41 11.48 -10.77
N SER A 696 5.22 11.99 -10.48
CA SER A 696 4.49 12.91 -11.35
C SER A 696 4.72 14.38 -10.96
N LYS A 697 4.44 15.33 -11.87
CA LYS A 697 4.49 16.77 -11.55
C LYS A 697 3.59 17.17 -10.36
N PRO A 698 2.34 16.66 -10.23
CA PRO A 698 1.53 16.88 -9.03
C PRO A 698 2.15 16.33 -7.75
N TYR A 699 2.82 15.17 -7.82
CA TYR A 699 3.54 14.61 -6.68
C TYR A 699 4.71 15.52 -6.24
N ILE A 700 5.49 16.04 -7.19
CA ILE A 700 6.56 17.02 -6.90
C ILE A 700 5.98 18.26 -6.23
N LEU A 701 4.87 18.80 -6.74
CA LEU A 701 4.19 19.95 -6.13
C LEU A 701 3.74 19.66 -4.69
N TYR A 702 3.16 18.48 -4.44
CA TYR A 702 2.80 18.04 -3.08
C TYR A 702 4.03 18.02 -2.15
N GLN A 703 5.16 17.48 -2.61
CA GLN A 703 6.39 17.44 -1.82
C GLN A 703 6.98 18.84 -1.56
N ILE A 704 6.88 19.76 -2.53
CA ILE A 704 7.27 21.16 -2.33
C ILE A 704 6.41 21.82 -1.25
N ILE A 705 5.09 21.66 -1.31
CA ILE A 705 4.15 22.21 -0.31
C ILE A 705 4.44 21.61 1.07
N SER A 706 4.66 20.30 1.16
CA SER A 706 4.98 19.62 2.41
C SER A 706 6.32 20.09 3.01
N MET A 707 7.34 20.29 2.17
CA MET A 707 8.63 20.83 2.60
C MET A 707 8.50 22.28 3.08
N ALA A 708 7.77 23.13 2.35
CA ALA A 708 7.52 24.51 2.74
C ALA A 708 6.78 24.59 4.08
N ALA A 709 5.73 23.77 4.28
CA ALA A 709 5.00 23.69 5.54
C ALA A 709 5.91 23.28 6.72
N SER A 710 6.85 22.37 6.49
CA SER A 710 7.82 21.93 7.51
C SER A 710 8.83 23.03 7.88
N ILE A 711 9.30 23.81 6.90
CA ILE A 711 10.24 24.92 7.12
C ILE A 711 9.56 26.08 7.85
N LEU A 712 8.32 26.40 7.51
CA LEU A 712 7.57 27.54 8.06
C LEU A 712 6.86 27.24 9.39
N GLY A 713 6.81 25.97 9.81
CA GLY A 713 6.14 25.54 11.04
C GLY A 713 6.47 26.35 12.31
N PRO A 714 7.75 26.65 12.62
CA PRO A 714 8.14 27.44 13.77
C PRO A 714 7.48 28.83 13.82
N ALA A 715 7.49 29.56 12.71
CA ALA A 715 6.87 30.88 12.63
C ALA A 715 5.34 30.80 12.78
N THR A 716 4.70 29.80 12.18
CA THR A 716 3.28 29.54 12.35
C THR A 716 2.90 29.32 13.81
N VAL A 717 3.68 28.52 14.54
CA VAL A 717 3.45 28.29 15.98
C VAL A 717 3.56 29.60 16.77
N CYS A 718 4.54 30.46 16.44
CA CYS A 718 4.68 31.77 17.09
C CYS A 718 3.47 32.68 16.82
N LEU A 719 2.95 32.72 15.59
CA LEU A 719 1.77 33.50 15.23
C LEU A 719 0.52 33.02 15.97
N MET A 720 0.33 31.71 16.09
CA MET A 720 -0.77 31.11 16.84
C MET A 720 -0.73 31.50 18.32
N ILE A 721 0.45 31.44 18.95
CA ILE A 721 0.63 31.86 20.35
C ILE A 721 0.40 33.37 20.51
N SER A 722 0.92 34.18 19.58
CA SER A 722 0.66 35.63 19.55
C SER A 722 -0.83 35.94 19.49
N GLY A 723 -1.59 35.27 18.61
CA GLY A 723 -3.04 35.44 18.51
C GLY A 723 -3.77 35.09 19.82
N SER A 724 -3.26 34.10 20.54
CA SER A 724 -3.78 33.68 21.84
C SER A 724 -3.56 34.74 22.92
N PHE A 725 -2.38 35.38 22.94
CA PHE A 725 -2.10 36.49 23.86
C PHE A 725 -2.97 37.72 23.60
N VAL A 726 -3.20 38.07 22.34
CA VAL A 726 -4.12 39.16 21.97
C VAL A 726 -5.54 38.85 22.45
N PHE A 727 -5.98 37.60 22.31
CA PHE A 727 -7.33 37.21 22.68
C PHE A 727 -7.55 37.17 24.21
N ILE A 728 -6.69 36.46 24.95
CA ILE A 728 -6.82 36.21 26.39
C ILE A 728 -6.44 37.43 27.21
N PHE A 729 -5.25 37.99 26.96
CA PHE A 729 -4.67 39.05 27.77
C PHE A 729 -5.01 40.45 27.26
N LYS A 730 -5.75 40.57 26.16
CA LYS A 730 -6.11 41.84 25.51
C LYS A 730 -4.89 42.73 25.24
N MET A 731 -3.76 42.10 24.91
CA MET A 731 -2.51 42.79 24.64
C MET A 731 -2.50 43.43 23.26
N ASP A 732 -1.73 44.50 23.11
CA ASP A 732 -1.43 45.06 21.79
C ASP A 732 -0.78 44.00 20.89
N LYS A 733 -1.17 43.98 19.61
CA LYS A 733 -0.72 42.97 18.63
C LYS A 733 0.80 42.92 18.51
N ASN A 734 1.46 44.08 18.59
CA ASN A 734 2.92 44.16 18.45
C ASN A 734 3.61 43.55 19.67
N VAL A 735 3.11 43.87 20.87
CA VAL A 735 3.66 43.36 22.12
C VAL A 735 3.45 41.84 22.21
N ALA A 736 2.27 41.35 21.84
CA ALA A 736 1.97 39.91 21.81
C ALA A 736 2.90 39.15 20.87
N LEU A 737 3.18 39.69 19.68
CA LEU A 737 4.07 39.06 18.70
C LEU A 737 5.52 39.00 19.20
N VAL A 738 6.01 40.09 19.78
CA VAL A 738 7.36 40.15 20.37
C VAL A 738 7.49 39.13 21.50
N LEU A 739 6.49 39.01 22.38
CA LEU A 739 6.50 38.03 23.47
C LEU A 739 6.43 36.58 22.98
N ALA A 740 5.76 36.32 21.85
CA ALA A 740 5.71 34.98 21.27
C ALA A 740 7.05 34.56 20.62
N ILE A 741 7.77 35.51 20.02
CA ILE A 741 9.04 35.26 19.29
C ILE A 741 10.26 35.30 20.21
N ALA A 742 10.22 36.05 21.31
CA ALA A 742 11.38 36.24 22.18
C ALA A 742 11.89 34.92 22.80
N PRO A 743 11.07 34.06 23.44
CA PRO A 743 11.57 32.82 24.04
C PRO A 743 12.19 31.83 23.03
N PRO A 744 11.60 31.57 21.84
CA PRO A 744 12.22 30.72 20.84
C PRO A 744 13.51 31.29 20.27
N THR A 745 13.60 32.62 20.12
CA THR A 745 14.82 33.30 19.67
C THR A 745 15.93 33.19 20.71
N ILE A 746 15.60 33.36 22.00
CA ILE A 746 16.54 33.13 23.11
C ILE A 746 17.00 31.67 23.10
N TYR A 747 16.08 30.72 22.97
CA TYR A 747 16.41 29.29 22.90
C TYR A 747 17.32 28.97 21.71
N LEU A 748 17.05 29.52 20.52
CA LEU A 748 17.92 29.41 19.35
C LEU A 748 19.34 29.90 19.66
N ILE A 749 19.49 31.09 20.26
CA ILE A 749 20.79 31.65 20.65
C ILE A 749 21.49 30.77 21.69
N LEU A 750 20.75 30.24 22.67
CA LEU A 750 21.28 29.33 23.70
C LEU A 750 21.76 28.01 23.09
N CYS A 751 21.05 27.47 22.08
CA CYS A 751 21.47 26.26 21.37
C CYS A 751 22.82 26.42 20.65
N PHE A 752 23.21 27.63 20.25
CA PHE A 752 24.55 27.86 19.70
C PHE A 752 25.66 27.90 20.75
N LYS A 753 25.34 28.17 22.02
CA LYS A 753 26.33 28.39 23.09
C LYS A 753 26.44 27.21 24.07
N LEU A 754 25.35 26.50 24.33
CA LEU A 754 25.27 25.46 25.36
C LEU A 754 25.59 24.07 24.82
N LYS A 755 25.87 23.12 25.72
CA LYS A 755 26.03 21.69 25.37
C LYS A 755 24.66 21.06 25.07
N SER A 756 24.66 20.06 24.18
CA SER A 756 23.46 19.32 23.73
C SER A 756 22.54 18.88 24.88
N ASP A 757 23.10 18.34 25.96
CA ASP A 757 22.33 17.84 27.10
C ASP A 757 21.60 18.97 27.85
N THR A 758 22.27 20.11 28.07
CA THR A 758 21.65 21.29 28.69
C THR A 758 20.57 21.89 27.80
N GLN A 759 20.77 21.88 26.48
CA GLN A 759 19.76 22.34 25.53
C GLN A 759 18.49 21.49 25.63
N ILE A 760 18.62 20.16 25.67
CA ILE A 760 17.48 19.24 25.85
C ILE A 760 16.77 19.50 27.18
N THR A 761 17.50 19.74 28.27
CA THR A 761 16.87 20.08 29.56
C THR A 761 16.07 21.38 29.49
N ILE A 762 16.63 22.42 28.87
CA ILE A 762 15.90 23.69 28.64
C ILE A 762 14.68 23.44 27.77
N ALA A 763 14.83 22.66 26.69
CA ALA A 763 13.72 22.27 25.82
C ALA A 763 12.62 21.57 26.60
N GLY A 764 12.96 20.65 27.51
CA GLY A 764 11.97 19.94 28.35
C GLY A 764 11.18 20.89 29.26
N ILE A 765 11.86 21.84 29.91
CA ILE A 765 11.20 22.87 30.75
C ILE A 765 10.31 23.76 29.88
N MET A 766 10.82 24.22 28.74
CA MET A 766 10.05 25.03 27.80
C MET A 766 8.85 24.25 27.26
N SER A 767 9.00 22.97 26.88
CA SER A 767 7.91 22.12 26.38
C SER A 767 6.75 22.04 27.37
N ALA A 768 7.03 21.98 28.68
CA ALA A 768 5.99 22.03 29.70
C ALA A 768 5.24 23.37 29.70
N ILE A 769 5.97 24.50 29.66
CA ILE A 769 5.38 25.85 29.59
C ILE A 769 4.54 26.01 28.31
N TYR A 770 5.09 25.59 27.18
CA TYR A 770 4.44 25.68 25.88
C TYR A 770 3.21 24.78 25.77
N ALA A 771 3.14 23.67 26.51
CA ALA A 771 1.93 22.87 26.57
C ALA A 771 0.76 23.64 27.22
N PHE A 772 1.03 24.42 28.27
CA PHE A 772 0.02 25.31 28.87
C PHE A 772 -0.36 26.46 27.93
N LEU A 773 0.61 27.07 27.24
CA LEU A 773 0.34 28.09 26.23
C LEU A 773 -0.52 27.55 25.09
N MET A 774 -0.27 26.31 24.66
CA MET A 774 -1.04 25.65 23.61
C MET A 774 -2.48 25.36 24.07
N ALA A 775 -2.67 24.93 25.32
CA ALA A 775 -4.01 24.78 25.88
C ALA A 775 -4.75 26.13 25.89
N GLY A 776 -4.08 27.21 26.28
CA GLY A 776 -4.61 28.58 26.18
C GLY A 776 -4.96 28.98 24.74
N ALA A 777 -4.14 28.58 23.76
CA ALA A 777 -4.42 28.84 22.35
C ALA A 777 -5.68 28.14 21.85
N ILE A 778 -5.85 26.87 22.22
CA ILE A 778 -7.07 26.11 21.88
C ILE A 778 -8.29 26.77 22.54
N LEU A 779 -8.20 27.16 23.81
CA LEU A 779 -9.27 27.88 24.51
C LEU A 779 -9.56 29.26 23.89
N SER A 780 -8.56 29.94 23.35
CA SER A 780 -8.73 31.22 22.66
C SER A 780 -9.54 31.06 21.38
N ILE A 781 -9.25 30.02 20.60
CA ILE A 781 -10.01 29.71 19.38
C ILE A 781 -11.46 29.37 19.73
N ILE A 782 -11.68 28.55 20.77
CA ILE A 782 -13.03 28.21 21.27
C ILE A 782 -13.75 29.45 21.81
N GLY A 783 -13.05 30.33 22.53
CA GLY A 783 -13.61 31.59 23.02
C GLY A 783 -14.04 32.52 21.90
N ASP A 784 -13.23 32.62 20.83
CA ASP A 784 -13.55 33.44 19.66
C ASP A 784 -14.80 32.92 18.93
N LEU A 785 -14.93 31.60 18.76
CA LEU A 785 -16.13 30.94 18.24
C LEU A 785 -17.40 31.32 19.04
N VAL A 786 -17.31 31.34 20.38
CA VAL A 786 -18.43 31.67 21.26
C VAL A 786 -18.75 33.17 21.23
N LEU A 787 -17.74 34.04 21.23
CA LEU A 787 -17.96 35.50 21.18
C LEU A 787 -18.57 35.95 19.86
N GLN A 788 -18.13 35.38 18.73
CA GLN A 788 -18.64 35.73 17.41
C GLN A 788 -20.00 35.09 17.10
N GLN A 789 -20.49 34.18 17.96
CA GLN A 789 -21.74 33.42 17.77
C GLN A 789 -21.81 32.73 16.39
N THR A 790 -20.67 32.31 15.85
CA THR A 790 -20.59 31.64 14.55
C THR A 790 -19.45 30.64 14.51
N PHE A 791 -19.65 29.52 13.83
CA PHE A 791 -18.62 28.50 13.62
C PHE A 791 -17.72 28.80 12.40
N LEU A 792 -18.05 29.83 11.62
CA LEU A 792 -17.38 30.18 10.36
C LEU A 792 -16.12 31.04 10.53
N THR A 793 -15.62 31.23 11.75
CA THR A 793 -14.31 31.88 11.93
C THR A 793 -13.22 31.00 11.30
N PRO A 794 -12.24 31.54 10.55
CA PRO A 794 -11.25 30.72 9.84
C PRO A 794 -10.52 29.72 10.75
N SER A 795 -10.07 30.17 11.93
CA SER A 795 -9.38 29.34 12.91
C SER A 795 -10.30 28.29 13.53
N GLY A 796 -11.56 28.65 13.79
CA GLY A 796 -12.57 27.74 14.31
C GLY A 796 -12.97 26.66 13.30
N LEU A 797 -13.21 27.06 12.04
CA LEU A 797 -13.45 26.15 10.92
C LEU A 797 -12.28 25.18 10.76
N PHE A 798 -11.04 25.68 10.78
CA PHE A 798 -9.85 24.84 10.68
C PHE A 798 -9.75 23.83 11.83
N LEU A 799 -9.92 24.28 13.08
CA LEU A 799 -9.84 23.41 14.25
C LEU A 799 -10.93 22.32 14.24
N ILE A 800 -12.18 22.71 14.01
CA ILE A 800 -13.32 21.77 13.93
C ILE A 800 -13.11 20.78 12.79
N SER A 801 -12.73 21.27 11.60
CA SER A 801 -12.49 20.41 10.43
C SER A 801 -11.33 19.45 10.67
N MET A 802 -10.23 19.91 11.27
CA MET A 802 -9.07 19.07 11.59
C MET A 802 -9.44 17.97 12.59
N VAL A 803 -10.14 18.32 13.69
CA VAL A 803 -10.59 17.34 14.69
C VAL A 803 -11.55 16.34 14.07
N ALA A 804 -12.53 16.80 13.28
CA ALA A 804 -13.47 15.92 12.58
C ALA A 804 -12.74 14.98 11.61
N LEU A 805 -11.81 15.50 10.81
CA LEU A 805 -11.01 14.69 9.86
C LEU A 805 -10.19 13.63 10.59
N TYR A 806 -9.55 13.96 11.72
CA TYR A 806 -8.79 12.97 12.49
C TYR A 806 -9.68 11.92 13.15
N ILE A 807 -10.84 12.31 13.70
CA ILE A 807 -11.80 11.35 14.27
C ILE A 807 -12.35 10.41 13.18
N ILE A 808 -12.74 10.95 12.02
CA ILE A 808 -13.21 10.14 10.88
C ILE A 808 -12.08 9.23 10.38
N THR A 809 -10.85 9.75 10.26
CA THR A 809 -9.67 8.95 9.86
C THR A 809 -9.45 7.80 10.83
N ALA A 810 -9.50 8.05 12.14
CA ALA A 810 -9.38 7.00 13.14
C ALA A 810 -10.54 6.00 13.11
N ALA A 811 -11.78 6.45 12.87
CA ALA A 811 -12.94 5.58 12.74
C ALA A 811 -12.81 4.62 11.55
N LEU A 812 -12.14 5.04 10.47
CA LEU A 812 -11.81 4.19 9.32
C LEU A 812 -10.66 3.21 9.59
N HIS A 813 -10.00 3.33 10.74
CA HIS A 813 -8.96 2.44 11.28
C HIS A 813 -9.39 1.84 12.64
N PRO A 814 -10.43 1.00 12.68
CA PRO A 814 -11.09 0.60 13.93
C PRO A 814 -10.18 -0.10 14.94
N GLN A 815 -9.15 -0.83 14.49
CA GLN A 815 -8.18 -1.49 15.37
C GLN A 815 -7.33 -0.50 16.19
N GLU A 816 -7.27 0.76 15.76
CA GLU A 816 -6.41 1.79 16.31
C GLU A 816 -7.17 3.05 16.71
N PHE A 817 -8.51 2.97 16.71
CA PHE A 817 -9.36 4.06 17.13
C PHE A 817 -9.00 4.56 18.55
N SER A 818 -8.55 3.65 19.41
CA SER A 818 -8.08 3.97 20.76
C SER A 818 -6.88 4.93 20.79
N LEU A 819 -6.08 5.01 19.72
CA LEU A 819 -4.93 5.93 19.65
C LEU A 819 -5.36 7.40 19.66
N VAL A 820 -6.61 7.72 19.30
CA VAL A 820 -7.15 9.09 19.36
C VAL A 820 -7.04 9.68 20.77
N VAL A 821 -7.10 8.86 21.82
CA VAL A 821 -6.92 9.30 23.21
C VAL A 821 -5.55 9.98 23.40
N TYR A 822 -4.51 9.46 22.75
CA TYR A 822 -3.17 10.05 22.79
C TYR A 822 -3.04 11.31 21.92
N GLY A 823 -4.01 11.57 21.04
CA GLY A 823 -4.06 12.77 20.20
C GLY A 823 -4.11 14.07 21.01
N PHE A 824 -4.76 14.07 22.17
CA PHE A 824 -4.77 15.25 23.05
C PHE A 824 -3.35 15.67 23.46
N LEU A 825 -2.52 14.71 23.89
CA LEU A 825 -1.12 14.95 24.23
C LEU A 825 -0.33 15.47 23.02
N TYR A 826 -0.58 14.90 21.83
CA TYR A 826 0.06 15.36 20.60
C TYR A 826 -0.27 16.82 20.28
N PHE A 827 -1.54 17.23 20.37
CA PHE A 827 -1.96 18.60 20.06
C PHE A 827 -1.39 19.64 21.05
N ILE A 828 -1.40 19.36 22.36
CA ILE A 828 -0.81 20.28 23.34
C ILE A 828 0.71 20.40 23.16
N CYS A 829 1.36 19.35 22.64
CA CYS A 829 2.80 19.33 22.38
C CYS A 829 3.21 19.86 20.99
N ILE A 830 2.28 20.44 20.19
CA ILE A 830 2.61 21.02 18.88
C ILE A 830 3.80 21.99 18.95
N PRO A 831 3.87 22.96 19.89
CA PRO A 831 5.03 23.85 19.96
C PRO A 831 6.33 23.13 20.34
N SER A 832 6.24 22.05 21.14
CA SER A 832 7.43 21.24 21.44
C SER A 832 7.96 20.57 20.18
N GLY A 833 7.08 19.96 19.37
CA GLY A 833 7.47 19.21 18.17
C GLY A 833 7.86 20.08 16.97
N TYR A 834 7.07 21.12 16.67
CA TYR A 834 7.24 21.92 15.46
C TYR A 834 8.11 23.17 15.64
N LEU A 835 8.37 23.61 16.87
CA LEU A 835 9.18 24.80 17.16
C LEU A 835 10.47 24.43 17.92
N LEU A 836 10.39 23.91 19.15
CA LEU A 836 11.59 23.66 19.98
C LEU A 836 12.46 22.54 19.43
N LEU A 837 11.85 21.41 19.06
CA LEU A 837 12.56 20.26 18.50
C LEU A 837 13.18 20.59 17.14
N THR A 838 12.48 21.35 16.30
CA THR A 838 13.00 21.82 15.00
C THR A 838 14.25 22.67 15.16
N ILE A 839 14.22 23.65 16.08
CA ILE A 839 15.38 24.48 16.43
C ILE A 839 16.55 23.60 16.89
N TYR A 840 16.30 22.72 17.86
CA TYR A 840 17.34 21.81 18.39
C TYR A 840 17.95 20.94 17.30
N SER A 841 17.10 20.35 16.45
CA SER A 841 17.51 19.40 15.42
C SER A 841 18.40 20.05 14.36
N ILE A 842 18.06 21.25 13.89
CA ILE A 842 18.84 22.00 12.90
C ILE A 842 20.15 22.51 13.50
N VAL A 843 20.11 23.10 14.71
CA VAL A 843 21.33 23.63 15.36
C VAL A 843 22.32 22.53 15.74
N ASN A 844 21.85 21.30 16.00
CA ASN A 844 22.73 20.18 16.32
C ASN A 844 22.99 19.24 15.13
N MET A 845 22.71 19.66 13.89
CA MET A 845 22.98 18.84 12.70
C MET A 845 24.48 18.56 12.49
N ASN A 846 25.36 19.39 13.07
CA ASN A 846 26.80 19.17 13.07
C ASN A 846 27.24 18.03 14.00
N ASN A 847 26.35 17.54 14.88
CA ASN A 847 26.62 16.41 15.73
C ASN A 847 26.17 15.10 15.05
N VAL A 848 27.15 14.35 14.53
CA VAL A 848 26.95 13.10 13.79
C VAL A 848 27.03 11.83 14.67
N SER A 849 26.96 11.98 15.99
CA SER A 849 26.92 10.86 16.95
C SER A 849 25.57 10.13 16.93
N TRP A 850 25.55 8.88 17.41
CA TRP A 850 24.30 8.13 17.62
C TRP A 850 23.63 8.40 18.98
N GLY A 851 24.30 9.10 19.90
CA GLY A 851 23.75 9.52 21.20
C GLY A 851 24.21 8.66 22.37
N THR A 852 23.42 8.59 23.44
CA THR A 852 23.79 7.98 24.74
C THR A 852 24.14 6.49 24.69
N ARG A 853 23.82 5.75 23.62
CA ARG A 853 24.26 4.35 23.42
C ARG A 853 25.75 4.22 23.05
N GLU A 854 26.38 5.28 22.51
CA GLU A 854 27.83 5.29 22.19
C GLU A 854 28.68 5.59 23.44
N SER A 855 28.09 6.27 24.42
CA SER A 855 28.71 6.58 25.71
C SER A 855 28.37 5.48 26.70
N GLY A 856 29.13 4.37 26.68
CA GLY A 856 28.91 3.19 27.51
C GLY A 856 28.58 3.52 28.97
N GLY A 857 27.30 3.50 29.32
CA GLY A 857 26.82 3.66 30.69
C GLY A 857 26.60 2.29 31.31
N GLN A 858 27.38 1.97 32.34
CA GLN A 858 27.32 0.74 33.17
C GLN A 858 25.98 0.51 33.91
N ALA A 859 24.90 1.20 33.56
CA ALA A 859 23.71 1.31 34.40
C ALA A 859 22.59 0.26 34.14
N LYS A 860 22.85 -0.86 33.44
CA LYS A 860 21.79 -1.85 33.13
C LYS A 860 22.06 -3.30 33.54
N THR A 861 23.30 -3.68 33.87
CA THR A 861 23.64 -5.03 34.33
C THR A 861 23.03 -5.35 35.70
N THR A 862 22.92 -4.36 36.60
CA THR A 862 22.34 -4.54 37.94
C THR A 862 20.86 -4.94 37.93
N ALA A 863 20.10 -4.55 36.91
CA ALA A 863 18.69 -4.89 36.78
C ALA A 863 18.49 -6.37 36.38
N VAL A 864 19.36 -6.90 35.52
CA VAL A 864 19.32 -8.30 35.06
C VAL A 864 19.66 -9.25 36.22
N ASP A 865 20.65 -8.90 37.05
CA ASP A 865 20.99 -9.67 38.26
C ASP A 865 19.88 -9.61 39.32
N THR A 866 19.19 -8.47 39.44
CA THR A 866 18.05 -8.32 40.35
C THR A 866 16.83 -9.11 39.89
N ILE A 867 16.60 -9.22 38.57
CA ILE A 867 15.53 -10.03 37.97
C ILE A 867 15.85 -11.52 38.10
N LYS A 868 17.10 -11.95 37.84
CA LYS A 868 17.56 -13.32 38.13
C LYS A 868 17.34 -13.68 39.60
N LYS A 869 17.71 -12.79 40.54
CA LYS A 869 17.45 -12.99 41.98
C LYS A 869 15.96 -13.04 42.32
N LYS A 870 15.11 -12.23 41.70
CA LYS A 870 13.65 -12.27 41.93
C LYS A 870 12.98 -13.52 41.37
N ILE A 871 13.47 -14.04 40.25
CA ILE A 871 12.98 -15.29 39.64
C ILE A 871 13.47 -16.49 40.45
N MET A 872 14.71 -16.48 40.96
CA MET A 872 15.24 -17.54 41.84
C MET A 872 14.58 -17.53 43.23
N ASN A 873 14.11 -16.39 43.73
CA ASN A 873 13.42 -16.27 45.03
C ASN A 873 11.91 -16.54 44.98
N ALA A 874 11.34 -16.83 43.81
CA ALA A 874 9.94 -17.22 43.69
C ALA A 874 9.78 -18.76 43.79
N THR A 875 10.18 -19.35 44.91
CA THR A 875 9.92 -20.77 45.20
C THR A 875 8.50 -20.95 45.73
N CYS A 876 7.62 -21.48 44.88
CA CYS A 876 6.45 -22.24 45.34
C CYS A 876 6.91 -23.62 45.81
N CYS A 877 6.41 -23.96 46.99
CA CYS A 877 6.01 -25.29 47.39
C CYS A 877 7.02 -26.13 48.21
N LYS A 878 6.53 -26.52 49.40
CA LYS A 878 7.15 -27.36 50.42
C LYS A 878 7.58 -28.71 49.85
N CYS A 879 8.89 -28.98 49.81
CA CYS A 879 9.44 -30.34 49.81
C CYS A 879 10.83 -30.32 50.50
N PRO A 880 11.18 -31.31 51.35
CA PRO A 880 12.41 -31.29 52.12
C PRO A 880 13.49 -32.15 51.44
N CYS A 881 14.28 -31.56 50.55
CA CYS A 881 15.42 -32.26 49.94
C CYS A 881 16.37 -31.31 49.21
N LEU A 882 17.32 -30.72 49.95
CA LEU A 882 18.77 -30.65 49.65
C LEU A 882 19.38 -29.51 50.47
N GLU A 883 20.24 -29.87 51.44
CA GLU A 883 21.18 -28.93 52.05
C GLU A 883 22.30 -28.66 51.04
N THR A 884 22.61 -27.40 50.80
CA THR A 884 23.79 -26.99 50.03
C THR A 884 24.63 -26.09 50.93
N GLU A 885 25.89 -26.46 51.16
CA GLU A 885 26.86 -25.63 51.90
C GLU A 885 27.25 -24.43 51.03
N GLU A 886 27.04 -23.22 51.57
CA GLU A 886 27.49 -21.95 51.01
C GLU A 886 28.97 -21.71 51.35
N GLN A 887 29.80 -21.41 50.35
CA GLN A 887 31.04 -20.66 50.57
C GLN A 887 30.92 -19.30 49.87
N SER A 888 31.04 -18.26 50.70
CA SER A 888 31.02 -16.85 50.34
C SER A 888 32.44 -16.37 50.06
N GLU A 889 32.66 -15.68 48.94
CA GLU A 889 33.84 -14.84 48.75
C GLU A 889 33.41 -13.37 48.65
N GLU A 890 34.03 -12.55 49.49
CA GLU A 890 33.81 -11.12 49.67
C GLU A 890 34.30 -10.28 48.48
N ILE A 891 33.53 -9.26 48.12
CA ILE A 891 33.87 -8.24 47.13
C ILE A 891 34.60 -7.09 47.84
N ILE A 892 35.87 -6.83 47.48
CA ILE A 892 36.62 -5.64 47.89
C ILE A 892 36.44 -4.53 46.83
N PRO A 893 36.28 -3.24 47.18
CA PRO A 893 36.04 -2.16 46.22
C PRO A 893 37.31 -1.78 45.45
N ALA A 894 37.17 -1.53 44.15
CA ALA A 894 38.27 -1.12 43.26
C ALA A 894 38.70 0.33 43.50
N GLU A 895 39.98 0.53 43.85
CA GLU A 895 40.67 1.82 43.78
C GLU A 895 41.06 2.19 42.35
N THR A 896 41.07 3.50 42.12
CA THR A 896 41.24 4.18 40.84
C THR A 896 42.73 4.23 40.43
N ILE A 897 43.09 3.79 39.22
CA ILE A 897 44.44 3.96 38.65
C ILE A 897 44.36 4.78 37.35
N PRO A 898 45.25 5.77 37.10
CA PRO A 898 45.13 6.72 36.01
C PRO A 898 45.60 6.17 34.66
N GLN A 899 44.98 6.66 33.59
CA GLN A 899 45.32 6.39 32.19
C GLN A 899 46.76 6.79 31.84
N ARG A 900 47.48 5.92 31.11
CA ARG A 900 48.67 6.26 30.32
C ARG A 900 48.47 5.85 28.86
N GLU A 901 49.01 6.69 27.98
CA GLU A 901 48.96 6.66 26.51
C GLU A 901 49.66 5.45 25.87
N PRO A 902 49.38 5.13 24.58
CA PRO A 902 49.67 3.85 23.97
C PRO A 902 51.03 3.82 23.26
N GLU A 903 51.76 2.71 23.38
CA GLU A 903 52.87 2.37 22.48
C GLU A 903 52.55 1.12 21.66
N ASP A 904 52.81 1.24 20.36
CA ASP A 904 52.68 0.24 19.31
C ASP A 904 53.48 -1.05 19.60
N LYS A 905 52.85 -2.21 19.33
CA LYS A 905 53.47 -3.35 18.61
C LYS A 905 52.45 -4.47 18.31
N LEU A 906 52.53 -4.96 17.08
CA LEU A 906 51.65 -5.90 16.38
C LEU A 906 52.19 -7.34 16.49
N ILE A 907 51.55 -8.28 17.22
CA ILE A 907 51.69 -9.77 17.05
C ILE A 907 50.44 -10.51 17.64
N PRO A 908 50.16 -11.79 17.30
CA PRO A 908 48.89 -12.30 16.77
C PRO A 908 47.81 -12.61 17.83
N HIS A 909 46.55 -12.28 17.54
CA HIS A 909 45.42 -12.69 18.38
C HIS A 909 45.25 -14.22 18.42
N GLU A 910 45.56 -14.86 19.55
CA GLU A 910 44.97 -16.17 19.85
C GLU A 910 43.43 -16.02 19.88
N ASN A 911 42.71 -16.86 19.13
CA ASN A 911 41.24 -16.86 19.02
C ASN A 911 40.56 -17.39 20.30
N ALA A 912 40.73 -16.71 21.43
CA ALA A 912 40.14 -17.10 22.72
C ALA A 912 38.60 -17.01 22.74
N TRP A 913 38.01 -16.17 21.88
CA TRP A 913 36.56 -16.01 21.78
C TRP A 913 35.80 -17.28 21.39
N ILE A 914 36.41 -18.19 20.61
CA ILE A 914 35.80 -19.46 20.21
C ILE A 914 35.61 -20.35 21.43
N LYS A 915 36.69 -20.56 22.21
CA LYS A 915 36.67 -21.33 23.45
C LYS A 915 35.69 -20.74 24.47
N HIS A 916 35.62 -19.41 24.52
CA HIS A 916 34.70 -18.70 25.40
C HIS A 916 33.22 -18.99 25.06
N LEU A 917 32.83 -18.94 23.78
CA LEU A 917 31.46 -19.22 23.38
C LEU A 917 31.11 -20.73 23.41
N GLN A 918 32.09 -21.62 23.25
CA GLN A 918 31.96 -23.08 23.43
C GLN A 918 31.49 -23.50 24.82
N MET A 919 31.74 -22.67 25.84
CA MET A 919 31.21 -22.93 27.19
C MET A 919 29.69 -22.72 27.28
N LYS A 920 29.10 -21.90 26.41
CA LYS A 920 27.67 -21.53 26.47
C LYS A 920 26.78 -22.36 25.55
N PHE A 921 27.30 -22.77 24.39
CA PHE A 921 26.54 -23.47 23.35
C PHE A 921 27.43 -24.51 22.66
N PRO A 922 26.90 -25.69 22.26
CA PRO A 922 27.69 -26.70 21.57
C PRO A 922 28.10 -26.21 20.17
N TRP A 923 29.40 -25.93 19.97
CA TRP A 923 29.96 -25.43 18.70
C TRP A 923 31.04 -26.33 18.12
N ASP A 924 30.94 -26.59 16.83
CA ASP A 924 31.96 -27.22 15.99
C ASP A 924 32.71 -26.14 15.20
N GLU A 925 34.04 -26.17 15.26
CA GLU A 925 34.89 -25.20 14.56
C GLU A 925 35.01 -25.54 13.06
N TYR A 926 34.76 -24.56 12.20
CA TYR A 926 34.84 -24.69 10.75
C TYR A 926 35.67 -23.56 10.14
N THR A 927 36.35 -23.86 9.05
CA THR A 927 37.07 -22.88 8.23
C THR A 927 36.26 -22.46 7.02
N LEU A 928 36.32 -21.18 6.63
CA LEU A 928 35.71 -20.70 5.40
C LEU A 928 36.33 -21.39 4.16
N PRO A 929 35.55 -21.64 3.11
CA PRO A 929 36.09 -21.93 1.78
C PRO A 929 37.06 -20.83 1.33
N SER A 930 38.13 -21.20 0.62
CA SER A 930 39.18 -20.26 0.21
C SER A 930 38.65 -19.12 -0.65
N ASP A 931 37.69 -19.41 -1.54
CA ASP A 931 37.11 -18.43 -2.44
C ASP A 931 36.20 -17.43 -1.70
N GLU A 932 35.47 -17.89 -0.68
CA GLU A 932 34.71 -16.99 0.19
C GLU A 932 35.64 -16.11 1.05
N MET A 933 36.76 -16.67 1.51
CA MET A 933 37.79 -15.93 2.25
C MET A 933 38.35 -14.78 1.41
N ASP A 934 38.69 -15.05 0.13
CA ASP A 934 39.19 -14.05 -0.82
C ASP A 934 38.15 -12.93 -1.04
N PHE A 935 36.88 -13.29 -1.24
CA PHE A 935 35.80 -12.32 -1.38
C PHE A 935 35.71 -11.37 -0.17
N TRP A 936 35.75 -11.92 1.05
CA TRP A 936 35.67 -11.09 2.25
C TRP A 936 36.89 -10.20 2.41
N GLU A 937 38.08 -10.67 2.05
CA GLU A 937 39.29 -9.84 2.05
C GLU A 937 39.22 -8.68 1.06
N GLU A 938 38.76 -8.93 -0.17
CA GLU A 938 38.60 -7.89 -1.19
C GLU A 938 37.55 -6.86 -0.78
N LEU A 939 36.38 -7.32 -0.33
CA LEU A 939 35.30 -6.45 0.14
C LEU A 939 35.76 -5.59 1.31
N ARG A 940 36.54 -6.18 2.24
CA ARG A 940 37.15 -5.47 3.36
C ARG A 940 38.10 -4.38 2.87
N LYS A 941 39.13 -4.74 2.09
CA LYS A 941 40.15 -3.80 1.58
C LYS A 941 39.54 -2.66 0.76
N LYS A 942 38.53 -2.95 -0.06
CA LYS A 942 37.94 -1.97 -0.99
C LYS A 942 36.97 -1.00 -0.32
N TYR A 943 36.07 -1.50 0.53
CA TYR A 943 34.94 -0.72 1.03
C TYR A 943 34.86 -0.63 2.56
N LEU A 944 35.16 -1.73 3.26
CA LEU A 944 34.77 -1.90 4.65
C LEU A 944 35.91 -1.67 5.67
N GLU A 945 37.16 -1.48 5.23
CA GLU A 945 38.28 -1.20 6.14
C GLU A 945 38.04 0.10 6.93
N PRO A 946 38.31 0.12 8.25
CA PRO A 946 38.22 1.33 9.07
C PRO A 946 38.99 2.48 8.42
N LEU A 947 38.38 3.66 8.41
CA LEU A 947 39.07 4.84 7.88
C LEU A 947 40.20 5.21 8.86
N LYS A 948 41.42 5.35 8.36
CA LYS A 948 42.53 5.90 9.16
C LYS A 948 42.15 7.33 9.55
N GLU A 949 41.97 7.55 10.84
CA GLU A 949 41.56 8.83 11.37
C GLU A 949 42.74 9.81 11.34
N ASN A 950 42.82 10.64 10.30
CA ASN A 950 43.71 11.81 10.34
C ASN A 950 43.02 12.90 11.17
N LYS A 951 43.64 13.31 12.29
CA LYS A 951 43.14 14.37 13.17
C LYS A 951 42.82 15.66 12.39
N GLU A 952 43.65 16.04 11.43
CA GLU A 952 43.43 17.22 10.58
C GLU A 952 42.15 17.10 9.73
N GLN A 953 41.89 15.90 9.19
CA GLN A 953 40.70 15.65 8.37
C GLN A 953 39.42 15.64 9.22
N GLN A 954 39.48 15.07 10.43
CA GLN A 954 38.36 15.11 11.38
C GLN A 954 38.04 16.54 11.82
N GLU A 955 39.07 17.34 12.13
CA GLU A 955 38.91 18.75 12.48
C GLU A 955 38.30 19.55 11.33
N LYS A 956 38.77 19.30 10.09
CA LYS A 956 38.18 19.91 8.88
C LYS A 956 36.72 19.54 8.71
N ILE A 957 36.36 18.25 8.77
CA ILE A 957 34.96 17.79 8.66
C ILE A 957 34.10 18.41 9.76
N ALA A 958 34.60 18.47 11.00
CA ALA A 958 33.90 19.10 12.11
C ALA A 958 33.70 20.61 11.91
N SER A 959 34.68 21.30 11.30
CA SER A 959 34.56 22.70 10.89
C SER A 959 33.53 22.88 9.78
N ASP A 960 33.59 22.07 8.72
CA ASP A 960 32.67 22.13 7.58
C ASP A 960 31.23 21.81 8.01
N LEU A 961 31.03 20.87 8.95
CA LEU A 961 29.73 20.58 9.56
C LEU A 961 29.18 21.77 10.36
N LYS A 962 30.05 22.52 11.07
CA LYS A 962 29.65 23.76 11.76
C LYS A 962 29.29 24.86 10.76
N GLU A 963 30.02 24.99 9.66
CA GLU A 963 29.69 25.95 8.60
C GLU A 963 28.36 25.60 7.93
N LEU A 964 28.15 24.33 7.58
CA LEU A 964 26.89 23.84 7.02
C LEU A 964 25.72 24.13 7.96
N ARG A 965 25.88 23.82 9.26
CA ARG A 965 24.90 24.17 10.29
C ARG A 965 24.60 25.67 10.30
N ASN A 966 25.62 26.53 10.31
CA ASN A 966 25.43 27.97 10.33
C ASN A 966 24.64 28.44 9.11
N ARG A 967 24.99 27.95 7.92
CA ARG A 967 24.32 28.29 6.65
C ARG A 967 22.86 27.84 6.64
N VAL A 968 22.60 26.58 7.00
CA VAL A 968 21.24 26.01 7.02
C VAL A 968 20.39 26.70 8.09
N THR A 969 20.93 26.92 9.30
CA THR A 969 20.21 27.60 10.37
C THR A 969 19.88 29.04 9.98
N LEU A 970 20.78 29.73 9.29
CA LEU A 970 20.57 31.08 8.79
C LEU A 970 19.46 31.12 7.74
N VAL A 971 19.48 30.23 6.74
CA VAL A 971 18.39 30.11 5.74
C VAL A 971 17.06 29.85 6.44
N PHE A 972 17.04 28.90 7.38
CA PHE A 972 15.84 28.54 8.13
C PHE A 972 15.28 29.70 8.96
N PHE A 973 16.16 30.46 9.62
CA PHE A 973 15.81 31.69 10.33
C PHE A 973 15.25 32.75 9.38
N PHE A 974 15.90 33.00 8.23
CA PHE A 974 15.43 33.97 7.25
C PHE A 974 14.05 33.61 6.68
N CYS A 975 13.81 32.35 6.33
CA CYS A 975 12.50 31.91 5.84
C CYS A 975 11.40 32.17 6.88
N ASN A 976 11.65 31.82 8.15
CA ASN A 976 10.69 32.05 9.23
C ASN A 976 10.52 33.54 9.57
N ALA A 977 11.60 34.33 9.57
CA ALA A 977 11.56 35.77 9.81
C ALA A 977 10.82 36.51 8.69
N LEU A 978 11.08 36.15 7.43
CA LEU A 978 10.36 36.71 6.28
C LEU A 978 8.88 36.36 6.31
N TRP A 979 8.54 35.14 6.73
CA TRP A 979 7.15 34.74 6.94
C TRP A 979 6.46 35.54 8.04
N LEU A 980 7.13 35.76 9.18
CA LEU A 980 6.60 36.61 10.25
C LEU A 980 6.43 38.06 9.79
N ALA A 981 7.43 38.62 9.10
CA ALA A 981 7.39 39.99 8.59
C ALA A 981 6.29 40.18 7.53
N ALA A 982 6.16 39.25 6.58
CA ALA A 982 5.11 39.28 5.58
C ALA A 982 3.72 39.23 6.23
N THR A 983 3.52 38.30 7.17
CA THR A 983 2.25 38.17 7.90
C THR A 983 1.94 39.45 8.70
N PHE A 984 2.93 39.98 9.41
CA PHE A 984 2.79 41.19 10.21
C PHE A 984 2.48 42.43 9.37
N PHE A 985 3.23 42.65 8.28
CA PHE A 985 3.02 43.78 7.38
C PHE A 985 1.60 43.80 6.81
N LEU A 986 1.09 42.63 6.45
CA LEU A 986 -0.26 42.52 5.92
C LEU A 986 -1.33 42.68 7.01
N GLN A 987 -1.08 42.20 8.23
CA GLN A 987 -1.95 42.49 9.38
C GLN A 987 -2.03 43.99 9.70
N ALA A 988 -0.93 44.74 9.51
CA ALA A 988 -0.89 46.18 9.69
C ALA A 988 -1.70 46.93 8.61
N ILE A 989 -1.81 46.37 7.40
CA ILE A 989 -2.61 46.93 6.28
C ILE A 989 -4.09 46.52 6.38
N GLY A 990 -4.44 45.61 7.30
CA GLY A 990 -5.65 44.78 7.32
C GLY A 990 -7.02 45.48 7.30
N GLU A 991 -7.13 46.79 7.54
CA GLU A 991 -8.40 47.52 7.34
C GLU A 991 -8.76 47.74 5.86
N THR A 992 -7.76 47.73 4.97
CA THR A 992 -7.96 48.00 3.53
C THR A 992 -8.17 46.73 2.70
N VAL A 993 -7.71 45.57 3.19
CA VAL A 993 -7.73 44.27 2.48
C VAL A 993 -8.38 43.19 3.35
N SER A 994 -9.63 43.40 3.76
CA SER A 994 -10.41 42.43 4.56
C SER A 994 -11.53 41.80 3.74
N ILE A 995 -11.73 40.48 3.83
CA ILE A 995 -12.87 39.79 3.21
C ILE A 995 -14.09 39.93 4.13
N LYS A 996 -15.19 40.50 3.64
CA LYS A 996 -16.45 40.66 4.38
C LYS A 996 -17.36 39.47 4.12
N ILE A 997 -17.74 38.74 5.18
CA ILE A 997 -18.68 37.60 5.10
C ILE A 997 -19.88 37.87 6.02
N PRO A 998 -21.13 37.67 5.57
CA PRO A 998 -22.31 37.81 6.42
C PRO A 998 -22.29 36.75 7.53
N LYS A 999 -22.60 37.14 8.76
CA LYS A 999 -22.63 36.18 9.88
C LYS A 999 -23.74 35.16 9.71
N VAL A 1000 -23.44 33.90 9.97
CA VAL A 1000 -24.41 32.79 10.05
C VAL A 1000 -24.53 32.37 11.50
N TYR A 1001 -25.73 32.49 12.06
CA TYR A 1001 -26.02 32.07 13.42
C TYR A 1001 -26.13 30.53 13.51
N PRO A 1002 -26.00 29.93 14.71
CA PRO A 1002 -26.04 28.48 14.89
C PRO A 1002 -27.38 27.83 14.48
N ASN A 1003 -28.46 28.62 14.39
CA ASN A 1003 -29.78 28.23 13.91
C ASN A 1003 -29.90 28.23 12.36
N GLY A 1004 -28.83 28.58 11.63
CA GLY A 1004 -28.81 28.66 10.17
C GLY A 1004 -29.34 29.97 9.58
N THR A 1005 -29.73 30.97 10.39
CA THR A 1005 -30.20 32.26 9.87
C THR A 1005 -29.03 33.18 9.52
N LEU A 1006 -29.10 33.82 8.35
CA LEU A 1006 -28.13 34.82 7.91
C LEU A 1006 -28.42 36.16 8.61
N ALA A 1007 -27.43 36.76 9.27
CA ALA A 1007 -27.52 38.13 9.73
C ALA A 1007 -27.41 39.06 8.52
N THR A 1008 -28.47 39.80 8.21
CA THR A 1008 -28.49 40.76 7.09
C THR A 1008 -27.71 42.05 7.38
N THR A 1009 -27.41 42.34 8.66
CA THR A 1009 -26.79 43.59 9.12
C THR A 1009 -25.42 43.42 9.78
N GLU A 1010 -25.06 42.21 10.22
CA GLU A 1010 -23.77 41.94 10.87
C GLU A 1010 -22.80 41.21 9.94
N MET A 1011 -21.72 41.91 9.59
CA MET A 1011 -20.62 41.37 8.78
C MET A 1011 -19.44 40.98 9.68
N PHE A 1012 -18.83 39.83 9.41
CA PHE A 1012 -17.54 39.44 9.99
C PHE A 1012 -16.42 39.70 8.99
N PHE A 1013 -15.25 40.12 9.50
CA PHE A 1013 -14.08 40.48 8.71
C PHE A 1013 -13.01 39.40 8.84
N ILE A 1014 -12.57 38.87 7.72
CA ILE A 1014 -11.52 37.85 7.66
C ILE A 1014 -10.24 38.45 7.09
N ASP A 1015 -9.14 38.23 7.80
CA ASP A 1015 -7.78 38.44 7.32
C ASP A 1015 -7.47 37.43 6.19
N PRO A 1016 -7.24 37.89 4.94
CA PRO A 1016 -7.02 37.03 3.79
C PRO A 1016 -5.80 36.12 3.91
N ILE A 1017 -4.77 36.49 4.67
CA ILE A 1017 -3.53 35.68 4.79
C ILE A 1017 -3.67 34.61 5.86
N ALA A 1018 -4.28 34.96 7.00
CA ALA A 1018 -4.68 33.95 7.98
C ALA A 1018 -5.57 32.90 7.29
N LEU A 1019 -6.51 33.34 6.45
CA LEU A 1019 -7.33 32.45 5.64
C LEU A 1019 -6.53 31.65 4.60
N MET A 1020 -5.68 32.29 3.79
CA MET A 1020 -4.86 31.61 2.77
C MET A 1020 -3.95 30.53 3.39
N PHE A 1021 -3.37 30.82 4.55
CA PHE A 1021 -2.51 29.88 5.26
C PHE A 1021 -3.30 28.71 5.86
N LEU A 1022 -4.40 29.00 6.54
CA LEU A 1022 -5.31 27.95 7.04
C LEU A 1022 -5.84 27.10 5.89
N LEU A 1023 -6.12 27.71 4.74
CA LEU A 1023 -6.48 27.02 3.51
C LEU A 1023 -5.33 26.17 2.96
N GLY A 1024 -4.07 26.60 3.06
CA GLY A 1024 -2.92 25.80 2.65
C GLY A 1024 -2.75 24.53 3.49
N PHE A 1025 -2.84 24.64 4.82
CA PHE A 1025 -2.78 23.48 5.73
C PHE A 1025 -4.02 22.61 5.61
N ALA A 1026 -5.20 23.22 5.52
CA ALA A 1026 -6.45 22.50 5.29
C ALA A 1026 -6.43 21.76 3.96
N LEU A 1027 -5.92 22.38 2.89
CA LEU A 1027 -5.78 21.75 1.57
C LEU A 1027 -4.83 20.56 1.66
N LEU A 1028 -3.68 20.69 2.33
CA LEU A 1028 -2.76 19.57 2.53
C LEU A 1028 -3.43 18.41 3.29
N LEU A 1029 -4.15 18.71 4.38
CA LEU A 1029 -4.89 17.72 5.16
C LEU A 1029 -6.02 17.07 4.36
N VAL A 1030 -6.78 17.84 3.56
CA VAL A 1030 -7.85 17.34 2.69
C VAL A 1030 -7.29 16.44 1.60
N ILE A 1031 -6.19 16.86 0.96
CA ILE A 1031 -5.45 16.06 -0.03
C ILE A 1031 -5.04 14.72 0.59
N GLN A 1032 -4.44 14.76 1.78
CA GLN A 1032 -4.03 13.56 2.50
C GLN A 1032 -5.22 12.68 2.90
N PHE A 1033 -6.33 13.27 3.35
CA PHE A 1033 -7.53 12.56 3.74
C PHE A 1033 -8.22 11.86 2.55
N VAL A 1034 -8.36 12.55 1.41
CA VAL A 1034 -8.91 11.96 0.19
C VAL A 1034 -8.02 10.82 -0.32
N ALA A 1035 -6.70 10.99 -0.28
CA ALA A 1035 -5.77 9.92 -0.62
C ALA A 1035 -5.89 8.74 0.35
N MET A 1036 -6.05 9.00 1.65
CA MET A 1036 -6.32 7.97 2.66
C MET A 1036 -7.59 7.18 2.36
N LEU A 1037 -8.70 7.85 2.02
CA LEU A 1037 -9.94 7.19 1.63
C LEU A 1037 -9.74 6.28 0.42
N TYR A 1038 -9.08 6.78 -0.63
CA TYR A 1038 -8.78 6.00 -1.83
C TYR A 1038 -7.95 4.76 -1.51
N HIS A 1039 -6.89 4.94 -0.74
CA HIS A 1039 -6.02 3.85 -0.30
C HIS A 1039 -6.78 2.82 0.54
N ARG A 1040 -7.61 3.26 1.49
CA ARG A 1040 -8.37 2.37 2.37
C ARG A 1040 -9.33 1.49 1.60
N ILE A 1041 -10.03 2.05 0.61
CA ILE A 1041 -10.87 1.28 -0.31
C ILE A 1041 -10.03 0.21 -1.02
N TYR A 1042 -8.84 0.56 -1.52
CA TYR A 1042 -7.94 -0.39 -2.16
C TYR A 1042 -7.42 -1.47 -1.20
N THR A 1043 -7.07 -1.11 0.04
CA THR A 1043 -6.65 -2.07 1.08
C THR A 1043 -7.78 -3.04 1.41
N VAL A 1044 -9.03 -2.57 1.53
CA VAL A 1044 -10.20 -3.44 1.75
C VAL A 1044 -10.40 -4.39 0.58
N ILE A 1045 -10.30 -3.89 -0.65
CA ILE A 1045 -10.36 -4.72 -1.87
C ILE A 1045 -9.29 -5.82 -1.82
N HIS A 1046 -8.06 -5.46 -1.47
CA HIS A 1046 -6.94 -6.40 -1.35
C HIS A 1046 -7.17 -7.43 -0.24
N PHE A 1047 -7.64 -7.00 0.93
CA PHE A 1047 -7.92 -7.86 2.07
C PHE A 1047 -9.03 -8.88 1.78
N VAL A 1048 -10.12 -8.44 1.16
CA VAL A 1048 -11.24 -9.33 0.77
C VAL A 1048 -10.78 -10.33 -0.29
N ALA A 1049 -9.97 -9.89 -1.25
CA ALA A 1049 -9.36 -10.79 -2.24
C ALA A 1049 -8.47 -11.87 -1.58
N TYR A 1050 -7.79 -11.52 -0.49
CA TYR A 1050 -6.90 -12.41 0.24
C TYR A 1050 -7.67 -13.41 1.12
N SER A 1051 -8.65 -12.95 1.90
CA SER A 1051 -9.45 -13.76 2.82
C SER A 1051 -10.18 -14.93 2.13
N ASP A 1052 -10.70 -14.72 0.92
CA ASP A 1052 -11.46 -15.76 0.18
C ASP A 1052 -10.57 -16.88 -0.40
N THR A 1053 -9.24 -16.69 -0.40
CA THR A 1053 -8.25 -17.68 -0.87
C THR A 1053 -7.66 -18.54 0.23
N GLU A 1054 -7.39 -17.99 1.42
CA GLU A 1054 -6.88 -18.78 2.56
C GLU A 1054 -7.91 -19.81 3.03
N PHE A 1055 -9.19 -19.42 3.13
CA PHE A 1055 -10.26 -20.33 3.58
C PHE A 1055 -10.40 -21.56 2.65
N LYS A 1056 -10.17 -21.39 1.34
CA LYS A 1056 -10.20 -22.50 0.37
C LYS A 1056 -8.93 -23.35 0.43
N SER A 1057 -7.75 -22.76 0.59
CA SER A 1057 -6.49 -23.49 0.73
C SER A 1057 -6.50 -24.34 2.01
N TYR A 1058 -6.92 -23.75 3.14
CA TYR A 1058 -7.03 -24.43 4.43
C TYR A 1058 -8.06 -25.58 4.39
N ARG A 1059 -9.24 -25.36 3.80
CA ARG A 1059 -10.26 -26.40 3.63
C ARG A 1059 -9.82 -27.53 2.69
N LYS A 1060 -8.99 -27.24 1.69
CA LYS A 1060 -8.44 -28.24 0.75
C LYS A 1060 -7.29 -29.04 1.36
N LYS A 1061 -6.45 -28.41 2.19
CA LYS A 1061 -5.42 -29.07 3.01
C LYS A 1061 -6.09 -29.97 4.06
N SER A 1062 -7.07 -29.45 4.79
CA SER A 1062 -7.84 -30.19 5.80
C SER A 1062 -8.61 -31.38 5.18
N ARG A 1063 -9.27 -31.21 4.02
CA ARG A 1063 -9.92 -32.34 3.32
C ARG A 1063 -8.95 -33.39 2.79
N ARG A 1064 -7.76 -32.99 2.32
CA ARG A 1064 -6.73 -33.96 1.91
C ARG A 1064 -6.19 -34.74 3.10
N VAL A 1065 -5.89 -34.07 4.21
CA VAL A 1065 -5.44 -34.70 5.46
C VAL A 1065 -6.48 -35.70 5.96
N VAL A 1066 -7.77 -35.34 5.95
CA VAL A 1066 -8.88 -36.22 6.34
C VAL A 1066 -9.07 -37.40 5.37
N GLN A 1067 -8.82 -37.22 4.07
CA GLN A 1067 -8.87 -38.32 3.10
C GLN A 1067 -7.66 -39.27 3.21
N THR A 1068 -6.46 -38.75 3.49
CA THR A 1068 -5.28 -39.60 3.74
C THR A 1068 -5.34 -40.33 5.08
N SER A 1069 -5.94 -39.74 6.12
CA SER A 1069 -6.16 -40.44 7.39
C SER A 1069 -7.20 -41.56 7.26
N HIS A 1070 -8.22 -41.38 6.40
CA HIS A 1070 -9.18 -42.45 6.12
C HIS A 1070 -8.64 -43.56 5.21
N SER A 1071 -7.70 -43.27 4.30
CA SER A 1071 -7.04 -44.31 3.52
C SER A 1071 -6.03 -45.12 4.33
N ASN A 1072 -5.30 -44.49 5.26
CA ASN A 1072 -4.34 -45.21 6.11
C ASN A 1072 -5.03 -46.08 7.17
N HIS A 1073 -6.18 -45.65 7.71
CA HIS A 1073 -6.96 -46.50 8.63
C HIS A 1073 -7.66 -47.70 7.97
N GLN A 1074 -7.74 -47.77 6.63
CA GLN A 1074 -8.29 -48.94 5.93
C GLN A 1074 -7.22 -49.96 5.52
N GLN A 1075 -5.92 -49.66 5.70
CA GLN A 1075 -4.83 -50.61 5.42
C GLN A 1075 -4.25 -51.29 6.68
N GLU A 1076 -4.56 -50.82 7.89
CA GLU A 1076 -4.06 -51.40 9.15
C GLU A 1076 -5.02 -52.37 9.87
N THR A 1077 -6.16 -52.71 9.25
CA THR A 1077 -7.11 -53.69 9.82
C THR A 1077 -7.30 -54.89 8.89
N GLN A 1078 -6.26 -55.70 8.74
CA GLN A 1078 -6.38 -57.13 8.46
C GLN A 1078 -5.61 -57.88 9.55
N PRO A 1079 -6.29 -58.65 10.42
CA PRO A 1079 -5.60 -59.42 11.45
C PRO A 1079 -5.08 -60.73 10.87
N ASP A 1080 -3.76 -60.86 10.79
CA ASP A 1080 -3.10 -62.16 10.61
C ASP A 1080 -3.24 -62.98 11.91
N SER A 1081 -4.06 -64.02 11.85
CA SER A 1081 -4.23 -65.00 12.90
C SER A 1081 -3.33 -66.22 12.66
N HIS A 1082 -2.18 -66.29 13.34
CA HIS A 1082 -1.49 -67.56 13.59
C HIS A 1082 -0.91 -67.58 15.01
N HIS A 1083 -1.37 -68.59 15.77
CA HIS A 1083 -0.74 -69.38 16.86
C HIS A 1083 0.61 -68.87 17.46
N GLN A 1084 0.87 -68.92 18.78
CA GLN A 1084 0.81 -70.09 19.66
C GLN A 1084 1.22 -69.72 21.13
N THR A 1085 0.51 -70.29 22.13
CA THR A 1085 0.96 -70.78 23.48
C THR A 1085 1.84 -69.89 24.39
N MET A 1086 1.30 -69.40 25.54
CA MET A 1086 1.40 -69.92 26.95
C MET A 1086 2.80 -69.82 27.62
N PRO A 1087 2.91 -69.71 28.96
CA PRO A 1087 1.88 -69.59 30.01
C PRO A 1087 1.72 -68.18 30.62
#